data_AF-A0A1Y2VFE1-F1
#
_entry.id   AF-A0A1Y2VFE1-F1
#
_cell.length_a   1.000
_cell.length_b   1.000
_cell.length_c   1.000
_cell.angle_alpha   90.00
_cell.angle_beta   90.00
_cell.angle_gamma   90.00
#
_symmetry.space_group_name_H-M   'P 1'
#
loop_
_entity.id
_entity.type
_entity.pdbx_description
1 polymer ?
#
loop_
_entity_poly.entity_id
_entity_poly.type
_entity_poly.pdbx_seq_one_letter_code
_entity_poly.pdbx_strand_id
1 'polypeptide(L)'
;MGFLDSWFRSAALLLCASSALAAPAKRTPWKHLQTTQYGGVAFGLGNQTYLANIQHPRTVLGGNYSAIADQQGSLLPFTIIFADDAVVTGEYLQRVITSYVEGDDVFSEDFLECLCIVDNSTSGNPILDTSALTYLSGLAPKYVFLDNRFDRSQPSSDILVTDIAFPGGNLTAGPYVASISETSVAFSTVYRLYRDSYRNFLYGTYDSNNGEGTFNPVDIFQPRFWDPMIPVPSRIYSWSDPRPFAGYRVAIKDLFDMKGLVTSGGSQAWAEIVEVANETAPSVQRIVDLGGVLVGKYKLAQFASGADPWDWQDEHYPFNPRGDGWLTCSASSSGGGCSVAAYDWLDLAIGSDTGSSMRRPAAVSGTYGNRPSQGMMTLERVMPLGAATDTAGVFSRNVHDWVHFAKNWYVPELCQSSSVTGLSPLNTSDSYGFPKRILYLTDYLPLRNPAAEEVLQTFIRNMTAIFGMAVENFNLTAVVGNTTDEIPKYGALNNATGVLNTITQYKVVGKPLLTAWSEQYDGRFPPIDPARRLQWGNYSEAYFTDGLYNQSLAVKRAAVDWFESEILYSTPESCSESIMLWDIGTGGLPSYREESLNNNPNKTAFLAVTPPTAGISGASLCPIYGCVDMTIPIGQVPYMSNVTFVEEVVPVTVSVIAKRGCDFMLWNMWEKLADEGVLKTIKTGRTAF
;
A
#
# COMPACT_ATOMS: atom_id res chain seq x y z
N MET A 1 -0.48 16.30 -49.49
CA MET A 1 -1.86 15.80 -49.67
C MET A 1 -2.29 15.29 -48.29
N GLY A 2 -3.00 16.02 -47.44
CA GLY A 2 -4.04 16.99 -47.71
C GLY A 2 -5.37 16.35 -47.29
N PHE A 3 -5.86 16.76 -46.11
CA PHE A 3 -7.23 16.61 -45.60
C PHE A 3 -7.77 15.20 -45.40
N LEU A 4 -7.88 14.79 -44.12
CA LEU A 4 -9.01 14.05 -43.48
C LEU A 4 -8.48 13.26 -42.27
N ASP A 5 -8.45 13.88 -41.08
CA ASP A 5 -8.63 13.17 -39.79
C ASP A 5 -8.67 14.15 -38.60
N SER A 6 -9.50 15.20 -38.72
CA SER A 6 -9.76 16.18 -37.64
C SER A 6 -11.23 16.22 -37.19
N TRP A 7 -11.91 15.07 -37.24
CA TRP A 7 -13.28 14.94 -36.78
C TRP A 7 -13.33 13.83 -35.73
N PHE A 8 -13.03 14.15 -34.47
CA PHE A 8 -13.53 13.49 -33.23
C PHE A 8 -12.90 14.04 -31.94
N ARG A 9 -12.14 15.15 -31.99
CA ARG A 9 -11.67 15.87 -30.79
C ARG A 9 -11.91 17.37 -30.91
N SER A 10 -13.17 17.80 -30.78
CA SER A 10 -13.59 19.19 -30.50
C SER A 10 -15.10 19.24 -30.30
N ALA A 11 -15.55 18.82 -29.13
CA ALA A 11 -16.88 19.14 -28.61
C ALA A 11 -16.78 19.31 -27.09
N ALA A 12 -15.90 20.22 -26.67
CA ALA A 12 -15.86 20.77 -25.33
C ALA A 12 -15.70 22.29 -25.51
N LEU A 13 -16.40 23.07 -24.68
CA LEU A 13 -16.59 24.53 -24.70
C LEU A 13 -17.70 25.05 -25.62
N LEU A 14 -18.92 25.08 -25.07
CA LEU A 14 -19.71 26.30 -24.86
C LEU A 14 -21.04 25.89 -24.22
N LEU A 15 -21.03 25.70 -22.90
CA LEU A 15 -22.25 25.78 -22.11
C LEU A 15 -22.26 27.16 -21.45
N CYS A 16 -23.10 28.03 -22.01
CA CYS A 16 -23.43 29.31 -21.44
C CYS A 16 -23.86 29.14 -19.98
N ALA A 17 -23.35 30.01 -19.12
CA ALA A 17 -23.89 30.27 -17.80
C ALA A 17 -25.37 30.65 -17.92
N SER A 18 -26.25 29.69 -17.63
CA SER A 18 -27.62 29.97 -17.22
C SER A 18 -27.70 29.66 -15.73
N SER A 19 -27.83 30.70 -14.92
CA SER A 19 -28.21 30.66 -13.51
C SER A 19 -29.63 30.10 -13.38
N ALA A 20 -29.77 28.78 -13.51
CA ALA A 20 -30.93 28.08 -13.01
C ALA A 20 -30.51 27.48 -11.66
N LEU A 21 -30.96 28.09 -10.56
CA LEU A 21 -30.94 27.45 -9.25
C LEU A 21 -31.68 26.12 -9.40
N ALA A 22 -30.93 25.02 -9.48
CA ALA A 22 -31.49 23.68 -9.43
C ALA A 22 -32.32 23.57 -8.13
N ALA A 23 -33.49 22.94 -8.20
CA ALA A 23 -34.26 22.66 -6.99
C ALA A 23 -33.36 21.94 -5.96
N PRO A 24 -33.46 22.24 -4.66
CA PRO A 24 -32.58 21.68 -3.67
C PRO A 24 -32.62 20.15 -3.76
N ALA A 25 -31.45 19.54 -4.00
CA ALA A 25 -31.35 18.09 -4.02
C ALA A 25 -31.87 17.57 -2.67
N LYS A 26 -32.88 16.69 -2.72
CA LYS A 26 -33.43 16.09 -1.51
C LYS A 26 -32.34 15.19 -0.89
N ARG A 27 -31.66 15.70 0.14
CA ARG A 27 -30.62 14.97 0.86
C ARG A 27 -31.17 13.68 1.43
N THR A 28 -30.34 12.64 1.42
CA THR A 28 -30.71 11.36 2.00
C THR A 28 -30.58 11.45 3.52
N PRO A 29 -31.61 11.05 4.30
CA PRO A 29 -31.52 11.11 5.74
C PRO A 29 -30.42 10.17 6.25
N TRP A 30 -29.69 10.63 7.26
CA TRP A 30 -28.80 9.79 8.07
C TRP A 30 -29.52 8.52 8.54
N LYS A 31 -28.86 7.37 8.35
CA LYS A 31 -29.39 6.08 8.82
C LYS A 31 -28.34 5.36 9.66
N HIS A 32 -28.54 5.29 10.98
CA HIS A 32 -27.74 4.42 11.84
C HIS A 32 -27.83 2.96 11.38
N LEU A 33 -26.69 2.27 11.33
CA LEU A 33 -26.61 0.85 10.97
C LEU A 33 -26.16 0.01 12.17
N GLN A 34 -25.02 0.36 12.77
CA GLN A 34 -24.41 -0.40 13.85
C GLN A 34 -23.44 0.49 14.66
N THR A 35 -23.27 0.18 15.94
CA THR A 35 -22.17 0.71 16.76
C THR A 35 -21.10 -0.38 16.90
N THR A 36 -19.85 -0.06 16.63
CA THR A 36 -18.72 -0.99 16.74
C THR A 36 -18.31 -1.16 18.20
N GLN A 37 -17.61 -2.25 18.52
CA GLN A 37 -17.12 -2.48 19.89
C GLN A 37 -16.13 -1.40 20.39
N TYR A 38 -15.55 -0.61 19.48
CA TYR A 38 -14.55 0.43 19.77
C TYR A 38 -15.13 1.86 19.71
N GLY A 39 -16.46 2.00 19.86
CA GLY A 39 -17.12 3.31 19.93
C GLY A 39 -17.34 4.03 18.59
N GLY A 40 -17.08 3.35 17.48
CA GLY A 40 -17.42 3.84 16.14
C GLY A 40 -18.91 3.65 15.84
N VAL A 41 -19.49 4.54 15.04
CA VAL A 41 -20.86 4.41 14.53
C VAL A 41 -20.82 4.28 13.03
N ALA A 42 -21.34 3.16 12.54
CA ALA A 42 -21.56 2.92 11.13
C ALA A 42 -22.93 3.43 10.70
N PHE A 43 -22.98 4.11 9.57
CA PHE A 43 -24.20 4.76 9.09
C PHE A 43 -24.28 4.77 7.56
N GLY A 44 -25.51 4.82 7.05
CA GLY A 44 -25.80 5.11 5.65
C GLY A 44 -26.00 6.60 5.44
N LEU A 45 -25.40 7.12 4.37
CA LEU A 45 -25.64 8.47 3.86
C LEU A 45 -25.58 8.41 2.32
N GLY A 46 -26.66 8.82 1.67
CA GLY A 46 -26.85 8.56 0.24
C GLY A 46 -26.87 7.07 -0.07
N ASN A 47 -26.13 6.68 -1.11
CA ASN A 47 -25.92 5.27 -1.49
C ASN A 47 -24.64 4.65 -0.89
N GLN A 48 -24.01 5.34 0.06
CA GLN A 48 -22.74 4.91 0.66
C GLN A 48 -22.91 4.54 2.13
N THR A 49 -21.94 3.80 2.65
CA THR A 49 -21.83 3.44 4.06
C THR A 49 -20.55 4.06 4.61
N TYR A 50 -20.64 4.61 5.81
CA TYR A 50 -19.56 5.33 6.47
C TYR A 50 -19.40 4.85 7.91
N LEU A 51 -18.28 5.22 8.51
CA LEU A 51 -17.94 5.05 9.91
C LEU A 51 -17.48 6.40 10.48
N ALA A 52 -17.92 6.75 11.68
CA ALA A 52 -17.38 7.87 12.44
C ALA A 52 -17.04 7.43 13.87
N ASN A 53 -15.87 7.81 14.37
CA ASN A 53 -15.48 7.57 15.77
C ASN A 53 -16.02 8.70 16.65
N ILE A 54 -17.21 8.49 17.22
CA ILE A 54 -17.89 9.49 18.03
C ILE A 54 -17.43 9.50 19.50
N GLN A 55 -16.74 8.44 19.93
CA GLN A 55 -16.19 8.34 21.29
C GLN A 55 -14.99 9.28 21.47
N HIS A 56 -14.15 9.37 20.43
CA HIS A 56 -12.97 10.23 20.41
C HIS A 56 -13.05 11.20 19.22
N PRO A 57 -13.90 12.25 19.31
CA PRO A 57 -14.04 13.24 18.26
C PRO A 57 -12.72 13.97 17.99
N ARG A 58 -12.51 14.41 16.75
CA ARG A 58 -11.32 15.15 16.33
C ARG A 58 -11.21 16.50 17.05
N THR A 59 -12.34 17.15 17.27
CA THR A 59 -12.39 18.38 18.06
C THR A 59 -13.75 18.55 18.74
N VAL A 60 -13.78 19.34 19.81
CA VAL A 60 -14.99 19.73 20.53
C VAL A 60 -14.99 21.23 20.71
N LEU A 61 -15.97 21.91 20.13
CA LEU A 61 -16.17 23.36 20.24
C LEU A 61 -17.18 23.65 21.34
N GLY A 62 -16.74 24.32 22.42
CA GLY A 62 -17.63 24.84 23.45
C GLY A 62 -18.39 26.09 22.98
N GLY A 63 -19.63 26.27 23.42
CA GLY A 63 -20.45 27.41 23.02
C GLY A 63 -21.85 27.36 23.63
N ASN A 64 -22.74 28.25 23.17
CA ASN A 64 -24.16 28.18 23.47
C ASN A 64 -24.90 27.76 22.20
N TYR A 65 -25.40 26.54 22.20
CA TYR A 65 -26.11 25.93 21.07
C TYR A 65 -27.57 25.62 21.43
N SER A 66 -28.15 26.31 22.42
CA SER A 66 -29.54 26.09 22.84
C SER A 66 -30.57 26.34 21.73
N ALA A 67 -30.23 27.17 20.73
CA ALA A 67 -31.09 27.44 19.58
C ALA A 67 -31.28 26.23 18.64
N ILE A 68 -30.42 25.21 18.77
CA ILE A 68 -30.45 23.96 18.02
C ILE A 68 -30.61 22.75 18.97
N ALA A 69 -31.11 23.00 20.19
CA ALA A 69 -31.28 22.00 21.25
C ALA A 69 -32.33 20.93 20.95
N ASP A 70 -33.21 21.13 19.97
CA ASP A 70 -34.17 20.13 19.51
C ASP A 70 -33.48 18.89 18.89
N GLN A 71 -32.18 18.98 18.61
CA GLN A 71 -31.34 17.92 18.04
C GLN A 71 -30.37 17.30 19.06
N GLN A 72 -30.55 17.51 20.36
CA GLN A 72 -29.65 17.00 21.40
C GLN A 72 -29.42 15.48 21.25
N GLY A 73 -28.16 15.06 21.09
CA GLY A 73 -27.79 13.66 20.87
C GLY A 73 -27.96 13.15 19.42
N SER A 74 -28.38 14.01 18.49
CA SER A 74 -28.43 13.69 17.05
C SER A 74 -27.04 13.79 16.42
N LEU A 75 -26.76 12.88 15.49
CA LEU A 75 -25.56 12.89 14.65
C LEU A 75 -25.91 13.52 13.31
N LEU A 76 -25.23 14.60 12.95
CA LEU A 76 -25.51 15.34 11.72
C LEU A 76 -24.30 15.32 10.78
N PRO A 77 -24.50 15.04 9.48
CA PRO A 77 -23.49 15.26 8.46
C PRO A 77 -23.10 16.75 8.40
N PHE A 78 -21.80 17.01 8.33
CA PHE A 78 -21.24 18.35 8.34
C PHE A 78 -20.18 18.51 7.26
N THR A 79 -20.07 19.73 6.73
CA THR A 79 -18.95 20.14 5.87
C THR A 79 -18.24 21.34 6.47
N ILE A 80 -16.91 21.28 6.55
CA ILE A 80 -16.09 22.38 7.04
C ILE A 80 -15.33 23.02 5.88
N ILE A 81 -15.47 24.34 5.77
CA ILE A 81 -14.83 25.18 4.76
C ILE A 81 -13.98 26.22 5.48
N PHE A 82 -12.68 26.25 5.16
CA PHE A 82 -11.79 27.33 5.56
C PHE A 82 -11.75 28.35 4.41
N ALA A 83 -12.18 29.57 4.71
CA ALA A 83 -12.28 30.67 3.76
C ALA A 83 -11.01 31.53 3.80
N ASP A 84 -10.19 31.44 2.76
CA ASP A 84 -8.95 32.22 2.66
C ASP A 84 -9.17 33.65 2.14
N ASP A 85 -10.32 33.90 1.48
CA ASP A 85 -10.67 35.21 0.93
C ASP A 85 -11.35 36.09 1.99
N ALA A 86 -10.94 37.36 2.07
CA ALA A 86 -11.55 38.33 2.98
C ALA A 86 -13.03 38.63 2.66
N VAL A 87 -13.47 38.33 1.42
CA VAL A 87 -14.86 38.43 0.99
C VAL A 87 -15.28 37.09 0.41
N VAL A 88 -16.15 36.37 1.11
CA VAL A 88 -16.66 35.07 0.69
C VAL A 88 -17.90 35.26 -0.15
N THR A 89 -17.82 34.93 -1.44
CA THR A 89 -18.91 35.04 -2.42
C THR A 89 -19.59 33.70 -2.70
N GLY A 90 -20.74 33.73 -3.39
CA GLY A 90 -21.40 32.50 -3.85
C GLY A 90 -20.53 31.70 -4.83
N GLU A 91 -19.81 32.39 -5.71
CA GLU A 91 -18.85 31.77 -6.64
C GLU A 91 -17.68 31.10 -5.90
N TYR A 92 -17.17 31.74 -4.84
CA TYR A 92 -16.15 31.14 -3.99
C TYR A 92 -16.63 29.82 -3.38
N LEU A 93 -17.80 29.83 -2.71
CA LEU A 93 -18.35 28.64 -2.08
C LEU A 93 -18.65 27.54 -3.09
N GLN A 94 -19.20 27.89 -4.25
CA GLN A 94 -19.43 26.95 -5.34
C GLN A 94 -18.13 26.29 -5.79
N ARG A 95 -17.08 27.08 -6.03
CA ARG A 95 -15.77 26.56 -6.42
C ARG A 95 -15.18 25.60 -5.39
N VAL A 96 -15.24 25.94 -4.10
CA VAL A 96 -14.71 25.08 -3.03
C VAL A 96 -15.51 23.79 -2.90
N ILE A 97 -16.84 23.85 -2.93
CA ILE A 97 -17.67 22.65 -2.84
C ILE A 97 -17.48 21.76 -4.07
N THR A 98 -17.41 22.35 -5.28
CA THR A 98 -17.09 21.61 -6.50
C THR A 98 -15.73 20.93 -6.39
N SER A 99 -14.70 21.60 -5.87
CA SER A 99 -13.40 20.94 -5.69
C SER A 99 -13.45 19.79 -4.69
N TYR A 100 -14.28 19.86 -3.64
CA TYR A 100 -14.47 18.74 -2.69
C TYR A 100 -15.13 17.54 -3.37
N VAL A 101 -16.16 17.77 -4.19
CA VAL A 101 -16.87 16.70 -4.92
C VAL A 101 -15.98 16.06 -5.99
N GLU A 102 -15.18 16.85 -6.70
CA GLU A 102 -14.32 16.35 -7.78
C GLU A 102 -13.01 15.74 -7.27
N GLY A 103 -12.49 16.23 -6.16
CA GLY A 103 -11.16 15.89 -5.62
C GLY A 103 -11.15 14.80 -4.54
N ASP A 104 -12.31 14.34 -4.07
CA ASP A 104 -12.40 13.39 -2.97
C ASP A 104 -13.45 12.29 -3.22
N ASP A 105 -13.07 11.05 -2.89
CA ASP A 105 -13.90 9.86 -3.08
C ASP A 105 -14.74 9.50 -1.84
N VAL A 106 -14.63 10.30 -0.76
CA VAL A 106 -15.39 10.15 0.49
C VAL A 106 -16.46 11.23 0.62
N PHE A 107 -16.17 12.46 0.20
CA PHE A 107 -17.11 13.56 0.21
C PHE A 107 -18.28 13.34 -0.76
N SER A 108 -19.46 13.82 -0.37
CA SER A 108 -20.65 13.89 -1.22
C SER A 108 -21.51 15.06 -0.77
N GLU A 109 -22.39 15.55 -1.64
CA GLU A 109 -23.28 16.68 -1.33
C GLU A 109 -24.26 16.39 -0.17
N ASP A 110 -24.46 15.12 0.20
CA ASP A 110 -25.22 14.76 1.39
C ASP A 110 -24.56 15.26 2.69
N PHE A 111 -23.24 15.50 2.71
CA PHE A 111 -22.54 16.15 3.83
C PHE A 111 -22.81 17.65 3.96
N LEU A 112 -23.48 18.26 2.98
CA LEU A 112 -23.87 19.67 3.02
C LEU A 112 -25.12 19.91 3.88
N GLU A 113 -25.64 18.90 4.59
CA GLU A 113 -26.78 19.07 5.50
C GLU A 113 -26.51 20.18 6.52
N CYS A 114 -25.28 20.25 7.04
CA CYS A 114 -24.80 21.36 7.85
C CYS A 114 -23.45 21.86 7.31
N LEU A 115 -23.22 23.17 7.37
CA LEU A 115 -21.95 23.78 6.96
C LEU A 115 -21.32 24.57 8.10
N CYS A 116 -20.00 24.52 8.19
CA CYS A 116 -19.16 25.35 9.04
C CYS A 116 -18.24 26.18 8.13
N ILE A 117 -18.39 27.50 8.13
CA ILE A 117 -17.53 28.42 7.38
C ILE A 117 -16.63 29.13 8.38
N VAL A 118 -15.33 28.82 8.29
CA VAL A 118 -14.28 29.32 9.18
C VAL A 118 -13.42 30.33 8.43
N ASP A 119 -13.17 31.49 9.02
CA ASP A 119 -12.27 32.47 8.41
C ASP A 119 -10.81 31.99 8.55
N ASN A 120 -10.08 31.93 7.44
CA ASN A 120 -8.65 31.66 7.40
C ASN A 120 -7.88 32.78 6.70
N SER A 121 -8.56 33.89 6.38
CA SER A 121 -7.95 35.04 5.77
C SER A 121 -7.07 35.79 6.77
N THR A 122 -6.16 36.61 6.26
CA THR A 122 -5.39 37.56 7.09
C THR A 122 -6.21 38.82 7.44
N SER A 123 -7.51 38.85 7.12
CA SER A 123 -8.37 40.01 7.34
C SER A 123 -8.81 40.11 8.79
N GLY A 124 -8.82 41.33 9.35
CA GLY A 124 -9.42 41.59 10.65
C GLY A 124 -10.94 41.71 10.63
N ASN A 125 -11.56 41.71 9.45
CA ASN A 125 -13.01 41.85 9.27
C ASN A 125 -13.48 41.11 7.99
N PRO A 126 -13.52 39.77 7.99
CA PRO A 126 -14.01 39.00 6.85
C PRO A 126 -15.51 39.25 6.60
N ILE A 127 -15.94 39.20 5.34
CA ILE A 127 -17.32 39.51 4.93
C ILE A 127 -17.93 38.30 4.21
N LEU A 128 -19.15 37.93 4.61
CA LEU A 128 -19.97 36.98 3.86
C LEU A 128 -20.91 37.76 2.92
N ASP A 129 -20.63 37.74 1.63
CA ASP A 129 -21.34 38.53 0.62
C ASP A 129 -22.78 38.04 0.39
N THR A 130 -23.68 38.91 -0.08
CA THR A 130 -25.08 38.55 -0.37
C THR A 130 -25.21 37.42 -1.41
N SER A 131 -24.28 37.31 -2.36
CA SER A 131 -24.24 36.19 -3.30
C SER A 131 -23.93 34.85 -2.61
N ALA A 132 -23.14 34.85 -1.53
CA ALA A 132 -22.87 33.66 -0.73
C ALA A 132 -24.13 33.20 0.01
N LEU A 133 -24.89 34.12 0.61
CA LEU A 133 -26.17 33.82 1.24
C LEU A 133 -27.19 33.25 0.25
N THR A 134 -27.23 33.80 -0.97
CA THR A 134 -28.08 33.31 -2.06
C THR A 134 -27.70 31.90 -2.47
N TYR A 135 -26.40 31.64 -2.62
CA TYR A 135 -25.89 30.31 -2.97
C TYR A 135 -26.19 29.29 -1.87
N LEU A 136 -25.93 29.62 -0.60
CA LEU A 136 -26.25 28.77 0.55
C LEU A 136 -27.75 28.49 0.64
N SER A 137 -28.62 29.48 0.37
CA SER A 137 -30.07 29.27 0.33
C SER A 137 -30.46 28.26 -0.76
N GLY A 138 -29.79 28.29 -1.92
CA GLY A 138 -29.96 27.31 -2.99
C GLY A 138 -29.57 25.88 -2.59
N LEU A 139 -28.56 25.73 -1.72
CA LEU A 139 -28.19 24.44 -1.13
C LEU A 139 -29.19 23.95 -0.08
N ALA A 140 -30.00 24.84 0.49
CA ALA A 140 -30.93 24.56 1.58
C ALA A 140 -30.32 23.74 2.74
N PRO A 141 -29.19 24.19 3.35
CA PRO A 141 -28.63 23.53 4.53
C PRO A 141 -29.59 23.64 5.70
N LYS A 142 -29.57 22.65 6.59
CA LYS A 142 -30.33 22.66 7.84
C LYS A 142 -29.75 23.70 8.80
N TYR A 143 -28.43 23.77 8.91
CA TYR A 143 -27.72 24.75 9.74
C TYR A 143 -26.46 25.28 9.05
N VAL A 144 -26.17 26.57 9.26
CA VAL A 144 -24.90 27.18 8.88
C VAL A 144 -24.23 27.74 10.13
N PHE A 145 -23.00 27.29 10.37
CA PHE A 145 -22.14 27.73 11.44
C PHE A 145 -21.12 28.69 10.84
N LEU A 146 -20.99 29.87 11.42
CA LEU A 146 -20.15 30.93 10.89
C LEU A 146 -19.18 31.40 11.98
N ASP A 147 -17.91 31.52 11.64
CA ASP A 147 -16.90 32.13 12.51
C ASP A 147 -17.34 33.54 12.93
N ASN A 148 -17.26 33.83 14.23
CA ASN A 148 -17.72 35.09 14.82
C ASN A 148 -16.97 36.34 14.33
N ARG A 149 -15.86 36.16 13.58
CA ARG A 149 -15.14 37.26 12.92
C ARG A 149 -15.87 37.83 11.72
N PHE A 150 -16.80 37.09 11.11
CA PHE A 150 -17.52 37.59 9.93
C PHE A 150 -18.46 38.75 10.25
N ASP A 151 -18.36 39.83 9.49
CA ASP A 151 -19.28 40.97 9.57
C ASP A 151 -20.70 40.55 9.12
N ARG A 152 -21.69 40.87 9.95
CA ARG A 152 -23.12 40.57 9.76
C ARG A 152 -23.95 41.78 9.33
N SER A 153 -23.31 42.87 8.92
CA SER A 153 -23.99 44.13 8.58
C SER A 153 -24.92 44.07 7.35
N GLN A 154 -24.95 42.95 6.61
CA GLN A 154 -25.81 42.72 5.44
C GLN A 154 -27.11 41.97 5.80
N PRO A 155 -28.26 42.26 5.17
CA PRO A 155 -29.58 41.78 5.60
C PRO A 155 -29.76 40.26 5.49
N SER A 156 -30.42 39.68 6.50
CA SER A 156 -30.58 38.25 6.71
C SER A 156 -31.44 37.56 5.65
N SER A 157 -30.89 36.51 5.03
CA SER A 157 -31.66 35.43 4.41
C SER A 157 -32.41 34.59 5.46
N ASP A 158 -33.41 33.80 5.06
CA ASP A 158 -34.14 32.83 5.91
C ASP A 158 -33.27 31.67 6.49
N ILE A 159 -31.94 31.76 6.38
CA ILE A 159 -30.99 30.74 6.86
C ILE A 159 -30.69 30.97 8.34
N LEU A 160 -30.88 29.94 9.16
CA LEU A 160 -30.44 29.94 10.56
C LEU A 160 -28.91 29.88 10.63
N VAL A 161 -28.28 31.01 10.94
CA VAL A 161 -26.82 31.13 11.14
C VAL A 161 -26.51 31.11 12.63
N THR A 162 -25.65 30.17 13.05
CA THR A 162 -25.14 30.06 14.43
C THR A 162 -23.70 30.54 14.48
N ASP A 163 -23.38 31.45 15.40
CA ASP A 163 -22.01 31.89 15.63
C ASP A 163 -21.20 30.78 16.30
N ILE A 164 -19.96 30.61 15.82
CA ILE A 164 -18.96 29.82 16.52
C ILE A 164 -17.71 30.65 16.81
N ALA A 165 -17.20 30.47 18.03
CA ALA A 165 -15.85 30.86 18.36
C ALA A 165 -14.93 29.69 17.98
N PHE A 166 -14.08 29.90 16.98
CA PHE A 166 -13.14 28.89 16.54
C PHE A 166 -11.79 29.06 17.26
N PRO A 167 -11.36 28.13 18.13
CA PRO A 167 -10.13 28.29 18.91
C PRO A 167 -8.85 28.01 18.10
N GLY A 168 -8.95 27.59 16.84
CA GLY A 168 -7.83 27.15 16.00
C GLY A 168 -7.29 25.75 16.34
N GLY A 169 -6.43 25.22 15.48
CA GLY A 169 -5.40 24.23 15.87
C GLY A 169 -5.56 22.75 15.47
N ASN A 170 -6.76 22.17 15.39
CA ASN A 170 -6.90 20.70 15.18
C ASN A 170 -7.94 20.25 14.14
N LEU A 171 -8.78 21.16 13.67
CA LEU A 171 -9.83 20.85 12.71
C LEU A 171 -9.38 21.32 11.32
N THR A 172 -9.63 20.47 10.32
CA THR A 172 -9.26 20.73 8.93
C THR A 172 -10.51 20.78 8.07
N ALA A 173 -10.36 21.19 6.82
CA ALA A 173 -11.46 21.23 5.87
C ALA A 173 -11.92 19.80 5.54
N GLY A 174 -13.20 19.64 5.17
CA GLY A 174 -13.75 18.36 4.71
C GLY A 174 -15.04 17.91 5.40
N PRO A 175 -15.48 16.67 5.14
CA PRO A 175 -16.70 16.11 5.70
C PRO A 175 -16.51 15.70 7.17
N TYR A 176 -17.53 15.82 8.00
CA TYR A 176 -17.52 15.35 9.39
C TYR A 176 -18.91 14.83 9.77
N VAL A 177 -18.95 14.13 10.89
CA VAL A 177 -20.20 13.93 11.64
C VAL A 177 -20.09 14.70 12.95
N ALA A 178 -21.07 15.54 13.23
CA ALA A 178 -21.12 16.32 14.45
C ALA A 178 -22.16 15.75 15.43
N SER A 179 -21.78 15.62 16.70
CA SER A 179 -22.73 15.48 17.80
C SER A 179 -22.93 16.83 18.47
N ILE A 180 -24.18 17.21 18.71
CA ILE A 180 -24.56 18.53 19.22
C ILE A 180 -25.20 18.38 20.60
N SER A 181 -24.71 19.17 21.55
CA SER A 181 -25.31 19.40 22.86
C SER A 181 -25.60 20.89 23.05
N GLU A 182 -26.32 21.27 24.10
CA GLU A 182 -26.58 22.68 24.41
C GLU A 182 -25.31 23.51 24.61
N THR A 183 -24.20 22.87 25.00
CA THR A 183 -22.96 23.54 25.39
C THR A 183 -21.76 23.21 24.50
N SER A 184 -21.89 22.26 23.59
CA SER A 184 -20.79 21.82 22.73
C SER A 184 -21.22 21.23 21.39
N VAL A 185 -20.34 21.33 20.40
CA VAL A 185 -20.40 20.57 19.15
C VAL A 185 -19.11 19.78 18.99
N ALA A 186 -19.21 18.47 18.83
CA ALA A 186 -18.07 17.58 18.68
C ALA A 186 -18.01 17.01 17.26
N PHE A 187 -16.93 17.29 16.53
CA PHE A 187 -16.74 16.85 15.15
C PHE A 187 -15.89 15.58 15.11
N SER A 188 -16.44 14.54 14.50
CA SER A 188 -15.82 13.22 14.34
C SER A 188 -15.43 13.00 12.89
N THR A 189 -14.18 12.56 12.67
CA THR A 189 -13.66 12.17 11.36
C THR A 189 -14.54 11.09 10.75
N VAL A 190 -14.84 11.21 9.46
CA VAL A 190 -15.61 10.20 8.72
C VAL A 190 -14.70 9.36 7.84
N TYR A 191 -15.06 8.09 7.76
CA TYR A 191 -14.42 7.10 6.89
C TYR A 191 -15.51 6.52 6.00
N ARG A 192 -15.32 6.54 4.68
CA ARG A 192 -16.15 5.74 3.79
C ARG A 192 -15.76 4.27 3.98
N LEU A 193 -16.75 3.41 4.17
CA LEU A 193 -16.54 1.97 4.28
C LEU A 193 -16.58 1.37 2.88
N TYR A 194 -15.39 1.11 2.31
CA TYR A 194 -15.24 0.40 1.06
C TYR A 194 -15.29 -1.11 1.28
N ARG A 195 -15.83 -1.85 0.32
CA ARG A 195 -15.79 -3.31 0.39
C ARG A 195 -14.47 -3.83 -0.15
N ASP A 196 -13.90 -4.80 0.55
CA ASP A 196 -12.80 -5.59 0.03
C ASP A 196 -13.32 -6.80 -0.79
N SER A 197 -13.85 -6.53 -1.98
CA SER A 197 -14.43 -7.58 -2.85
C SER A 197 -13.43 -8.56 -3.46
N TYR A 198 -12.13 -8.29 -3.34
CA TYR A 198 -11.06 -9.21 -3.72
C TYR A 198 -10.48 -9.97 -2.51
N ARG A 199 -11.02 -9.76 -1.30
CA ARG A 199 -10.59 -10.40 -0.05
C ARG A 199 -9.09 -10.29 0.22
N ASN A 200 -8.50 -9.14 -0.12
CA ASN A 200 -7.09 -8.83 0.07
C ASN A 200 -6.73 -8.44 1.52
N PHE A 201 -7.70 -8.04 2.33
CA PHE A 201 -7.53 -7.61 3.71
C PHE A 201 -7.98 -8.67 4.71
N LEU A 202 -7.31 -8.73 5.86
CA LEU A 202 -7.84 -9.41 7.04
C LEU A 202 -8.97 -8.56 7.63
N TYR A 203 -8.69 -7.26 7.83
CA TYR A 203 -9.65 -6.26 8.30
C TYR A 203 -9.14 -4.84 8.01
N GLY A 204 -10.07 -3.89 7.99
CA GLY A 204 -9.78 -2.46 7.92
C GLY A 204 -9.44 -1.87 9.30
N THR A 205 -8.72 -0.76 9.34
CA THR A 205 -8.29 -0.09 10.59
C THR A 205 -8.43 1.41 10.47
N TYR A 206 -8.68 2.09 11.59
CA TYR A 206 -8.73 3.55 11.66
C TYR A 206 -8.06 4.05 12.94
N ASP A 207 -7.63 5.31 12.94
CA ASP A 207 -7.06 5.98 14.11
C ASP A 207 -8.12 6.07 15.22
N SER A 208 -7.78 5.59 16.42
CA SER A 208 -8.68 5.64 17.58
C SER A 208 -8.89 7.07 18.08
N ASN A 209 -7.99 7.99 17.72
CA ASN A 209 -7.94 9.39 18.12
C ASN A 209 -8.04 9.60 19.64
N ASN A 210 -7.60 8.61 20.43
CA ASN A 210 -7.65 8.64 21.89
C ASN A 210 -6.47 9.41 22.53
N GLY A 211 -5.58 9.99 21.72
CA GLY A 211 -4.37 10.69 22.16
C GLY A 211 -3.16 9.78 22.43
N GLU A 212 -3.28 8.47 22.21
CA GLU A 212 -2.21 7.50 22.46
C GLU A 212 -1.59 6.90 21.20
N GLY A 213 -2.06 7.31 20.01
CA GLY A 213 -1.60 6.78 18.72
C GLY A 213 -1.98 5.32 18.49
N THR A 214 -3.13 4.89 19.02
CA THR A 214 -3.64 3.53 18.85
C THR A 214 -4.57 3.43 17.63
N PHE A 215 -4.68 2.23 17.07
CA PHE A 215 -5.56 1.92 15.95
C PHE A 215 -6.68 0.98 16.41
N ASN A 216 -7.88 1.20 15.88
CA ASN A 216 -9.03 0.33 16.10
C ASN A 216 -9.31 -0.49 14.84
N PRO A 217 -9.60 -1.80 14.96
CA PRO A 217 -10.04 -2.60 13.83
C PRO A 217 -11.53 -2.34 13.52
N VAL A 218 -11.91 -2.57 12.26
CA VAL A 218 -13.30 -2.54 11.80
C VAL A 218 -13.88 -3.95 11.82
N ASP A 219 -14.93 -4.12 12.62
CA ASP A 219 -15.68 -5.36 12.83
C ASP A 219 -16.94 -5.45 11.94
N ILE A 220 -16.87 -4.86 10.75
CA ILE A 220 -18.00 -4.75 9.81
C ILE A 220 -17.65 -5.49 8.52
N PHE A 221 -18.55 -6.34 8.06
CA PHE A 221 -18.45 -7.04 6.78
C PHE A 221 -19.78 -7.00 6.04
N GLN A 222 -19.76 -7.13 4.72
CA GLN A 222 -20.97 -7.30 3.91
C GLN A 222 -21.40 -8.78 3.91
N PRO A 223 -22.53 -9.16 4.54
CA PRO A 223 -22.89 -10.57 4.70
C PRO A 223 -23.19 -11.30 3.39
N ARG A 224 -23.57 -10.57 2.33
CA ARG A 224 -23.90 -11.17 1.03
C ARG A 224 -22.70 -11.85 0.36
N PHE A 225 -21.50 -11.31 0.53
CA PHE A 225 -20.27 -11.79 -0.12
C PHE A 225 -19.16 -12.14 0.87
N TRP A 226 -19.38 -11.84 2.16
CA TRP A 226 -18.38 -11.93 3.22
C TRP A 226 -17.16 -11.05 2.92
N ASP A 227 -17.41 -9.86 2.38
CA ASP A 227 -16.37 -8.86 2.11
C ASP A 227 -16.12 -8.05 3.39
N PRO A 228 -14.89 -7.99 3.91
CA PRO A 228 -14.54 -7.03 4.96
C PRO A 228 -14.77 -5.60 4.49
N MET A 229 -15.15 -4.71 5.41
CA MET A 229 -15.26 -3.27 5.13
C MET A 229 -13.98 -2.54 5.56
N ILE A 230 -13.42 -1.74 4.66
CA ILE A 230 -12.19 -0.97 4.87
C ILE A 230 -12.55 0.51 5.09
N PRO A 231 -12.22 1.11 6.24
CA PRO A 231 -12.47 2.50 6.51
C PRO A 231 -11.44 3.37 5.80
N VAL A 232 -11.90 4.28 4.94
CA VAL A 232 -11.04 5.17 4.18
C VAL A 232 -11.44 6.61 4.46
N PRO A 233 -10.56 7.45 5.03
CA PRO A 233 -10.89 8.83 5.33
C PRO A 233 -10.79 9.72 4.10
N SER A 234 -11.48 10.87 4.15
CA SER A 234 -11.39 11.91 3.13
C SER A 234 -9.96 12.42 2.97
N ARG A 235 -9.50 12.62 1.72
CA ARG A 235 -8.22 13.27 1.41
C ARG A 235 -8.26 14.77 1.68
N ILE A 236 -9.45 15.38 1.75
CA ILE A 236 -9.61 16.82 2.03
C ILE A 236 -8.95 17.19 3.36
N TYR A 237 -8.99 16.29 4.35
CA TYR A 237 -8.33 16.49 5.65
C TYR A 237 -6.82 16.74 5.56
N SER A 238 -6.20 16.37 4.45
CA SER A 238 -4.76 16.42 4.20
C SER A 238 -4.33 17.47 3.19
N TRP A 239 -5.26 18.18 2.53
CA TRP A 239 -4.92 19.13 1.47
C TRP A 239 -4.06 20.31 1.94
N SER A 240 -4.18 20.69 3.21
CA SER A 240 -3.36 21.73 3.84
C SER A 240 -2.20 21.16 4.67
N ASP A 241 -1.99 19.84 4.65
CA ASP A 241 -0.95 19.19 5.42
C ASP A 241 0.35 19.13 4.58
N PRO A 242 1.43 19.82 4.99
CA PRO A 242 2.65 19.91 4.20
C PRO A 242 3.54 18.67 4.30
N ARG A 243 3.16 17.68 5.12
CA ARG A 243 4.00 16.50 5.34
C ARG A 243 4.06 15.62 4.08
N PRO A 244 5.18 14.92 3.82
CA PRO A 244 5.41 14.27 2.52
C PRO A 244 4.39 13.20 2.12
N PHE A 245 3.72 12.55 3.08
CA PHE A 245 2.75 11.48 2.84
C PHE A 245 1.30 11.92 3.13
N ALA A 246 1.07 13.22 3.31
CA ALA A 246 -0.27 13.77 3.45
C ALA A 246 -1.16 13.29 2.29
N GLY A 247 -2.26 12.62 2.64
CA GLY A 247 -3.26 12.12 1.69
C GLY A 247 -3.00 10.71 1.15
N TYR A 248 -1.82 10.13 1.41
CA TYR A 248 -1.57 8.73 1.09
C TYR A 248 -2.30 7.78 2.02
N ARG A 249 -2.99 6.82 1.43
CA ARG A 249 -3.65 5.70 2.10
C ARG A 249 -2.81 4.45 1.90
N VAL A 250 -2.42 3.85 3.03
CA VAL A 250 -1.41 2.79 3.07
C VAL A 250 -1.95 1.55 3.76
N ALA A 251 -1.86 0.40 3.08
CA ALA A 251 -2.17 -0.91 3.65
C ALA A 251 -0.91 -1.56 4.24
N ILE A 252 -1.02 -2.23 5.38
CA ILE A 252 0.12 -2.80 6.10
C ILE A 252 0.01 -4.32 6.13
N LYS A 253 1.08 -5.04 5.75
CA LYS A 253 1.11 -6.50 5.89
C LYS A 253 0.93 -6.88 7.35
N ASP A 254 0.20 -7.96 7.62
CA ASP A 254 0.01 -8.47 8.98
C ASP A 254 1.23 -9.22 9.56
N LEU A 255 2.38 -8.54 9.52
CA LEU A 255 3.61 -8.87 10.25
C LEU A 255 4.13 -7.68 11.05
N PHE A 256 3.70 -6.46 10.71
CA PHE A 256 4.17 -5.24 11.34
C PHE A 256 3.21 -4.87 12.47
N ASP A 257 3.76 -4.63 13.66
CA ASP A 257 2.97 -4.17 14.78
C ASP A 257 2.37 -2.78 14.51
N MET A 258 1.10 -2.64 14.89
CA MET A 258 0.39 -1.37 14.95
C MET A 258 -0.26 -1.30 16.31
N LYS A 259 0.06 -0.26 17.08
CA LYS A 259 -0.40 -0.12 18.46
C LYS A 259 -1.93 -0.24 18.55
N GLY A 260 -2.45 -1.07 19.46
CA GLY A 260 -3.89 -1.32 19.62
C GLY A 260 -4.43 -2.48 18.79
N LEU A 261 -3.62 -3.11 17.93
CA LEU A 261 -4.02 -4.26 17.11
C LEU A 261 -3.21 -5.51 17.42
N VAL A 262 -3.80 -6.67 17.15
CA VAL A 262 -3.08 -7.95 17.12
C VAL A 262 -2.36 -8.10 15.77
N THR A 263 -1.10 -8.52 15.80
CA THR A 263 -0.34 -8.98 14.63
C THR A 263 -0.45 -10.50 14.53
N SER A 264 -1.29 -11.01 13.63
CA SER A 264 -1.62 -12.44 13.59
C SER A 264 -0.64 -13.28 12.78
N GLY A 265 0.13 -12.67 11.88
CA GLY A 265 0.95 -13.42 10.93
C GLY A 265 0.11 -14.22 9.93
N GLY A 266 -1.19 -13.91 9.79
CA GLY A 266 -2.14 -14.69 9.01
C GLY A 266 -2.50 -16.03 9.67
N SER A 267 -2.40 -16.13 10.99
CA SER A 267 -2.73 -17.33 11.75
C SER A 267 -3.72 -17.04 12.88
N GLN A 268 -4.86 -17.73 12.86
CA GLN A 268 -5.85 -17.63 13.93
C GLN A 268 -5.32 -18.24 15.23
N ALA A 269 -4.59 -19.36 15.13
CA ALA A 269 -3.98 -20.01 16.29
C ALA A 269 -2.94 -19.11 16.99
N TRP A 270 -2.17 -18.33 16.22
CA TRP A 270 -1.26 -17.33 16.79
C TRP A 270 -2.04 -16.16 17.41
N ALA A 271 -3.01 -15.60 16.69
CA ALA A 271 -3.84 -14.48 17.16
C ALA A 271 -4.52 -14.74 18.50
N GLU A 272 -4.85 -15.99 18.79
CA GLU A 272 -5.50 -16.40 20.03
C GLU A 272 -4.58 -16.33 21.26
N ILE A 273 -3.28 -16.53 21.09
CA ILE A 273 -2.32 -16.60 22.20
C ILE A 273 -1.49 -15.33 22.38
N VAL A 274 -1.49 -14.43 21.38
CA VAL A 274 -0.71 -13.19 21.46
C VAL A 274 -1.51 -12.01 21.95
N GLU A 275 -0.80 -11.09 22.58
CA GLU A 275 -1.36 -9.85 23.06
C GLU A 275 -1.48 -8.80 21.95
N VAL A 276 -2.32 -7.80 22.20
CA VAL A 276 -2.42 -6.59 21.39
C VAL A 276 -1.09 -5.83 21.46
N ALA A 277 -0.59 -5.39 20.30
CA ALA A 277 0.65 -4.61 20.23
C ALA A 277 0.51 -3.30 21.03
N ASN A 278 1.48 -3.04 21.90
CA ASN A 278 1.55 -1.84 22.73
C ASN A 278 2.25 -0.65 22.03
N GLU A 279 2.93 -0.90 20.91
CA GLU A 279 3.65 0.10 20.12
C GLU A 279 3.53 -0.24 18.63
N THR A 280 3.66 0.79 17.78
CA THR A 280 3.70 0.63 16.33
C THR A 280 5.15 0.40 15.88
N ALA A 281 5.37 -0.49 14.93
CA ALA A 281 6.70 -0.74 14.37
C ALA A 281 7.32 0.58 13.85
N PRO A 282 8.60 0.89 14.12
CA PRO A 282 9.20 2.17 13.72
C PRO A 282 9.08 2.47 12.21
N SER A 283 9.16 1.43 11.38
CA SER A 283 8.95 1.52 9.93
C SER A 283 7.53 1.98 9.58
N VAL A 284 6.51 1.52 10.31
CA VAL A 284 5.12 1.94 10.13
C VAL A 284 4.86 3.30 10.78
N GLN A 285 5.43 3.56 11.96
CA GLN A 285 5.26 4.84 12.68
C GLN A 285 5.74 6.02 11.83
N ARG A 286 6.87 5.86 11.11
CA ARG A 286 7.36 6.88 10.18
C ARG A 286 6.32 7.29 9.13
N ILE A 287 5.49 6.35 8.67
CA ILE A 287 4.45 6.65 7.66
C ILE A 287 3.42 7.61 8.26
N VAL A 288 3.00 7.34 9.51
CA VAL A 288 2.06 8.17 10.26
C VAL A 288 2.66 9.54 10.57
N ASP A 289 3.92 9.59 11.00
CA ASP A 289 4.63 10.82 11.31
C ASP A 289 4.73 11.74 10.08
N LEU A 290 4.90 11.15 8.89
CA LEU A 290 4.93 11.85 7.61
C LEU A 290 3.55 12.13 7.01
N GLY A 291 2.45 11.84 7.73
CA GLY A 291 1.08 12.21 7.34
C GLY A 291 0.30 11.16 6.55
N GLY A 292 0.86 9.96 6.37
CA GLY A 292 0.18 8.83 5.74
C GLY A 292 -0.87 8.21 6.67
N VAL A 293 -1.95 7.72 6.08
CA VAL A 293 -3.06 7.06 6.80
C VAL A 293 -3.00 5.56 6.62
N LEU A 294 -3.07 4.81 7.73
CA LEU A 294 -3.12 3.36 7.71
C LEU A 294 -4.57 2.88 7.64
N VAL A 295 -4.93 2.16 6.56
CA VAL A 295 -6.34 1.80 6.28
C VAL A 295 -6.69 0.35 6.64
N GLY A 296 -5.71 -0.51 6.89
CA GLY A 296 -5.97 -1.88 7.29
C GLY A 296 -4.75 -2.79 7.27
N LYS A 297 -4.96 -4.00 7.80
CA LYS A 297 -3.97 -5.09 7.72
C LYS A 297 -4.34 -6.05 6.59
N TYR A 298 -3.40 -6.25 5.66
CA TYR A 298 -3.63 -7.08 4.48
C TYR A 298 -3.17 -8.53 4.66
N LYS A 299 -3.80 -9.44 3.91
CA LYS A 299 -3.54 -10.88 3.95
C LYS A 299 -2.18 -11.28 3.41
N LEU A 300 -1.63 -12.28 4.05
CA LEU A 300 -0.35 -12.87 3.74
C LEU A 300 -0.42 -14.39 3.84
N ALA A 301 0.47 -15.08 3.14
CA ALA A 301 0.68 -16.50 3.41
C ALA A 301 1.21 -16.65 4.84
N GLN A 302 0.65 -17.62 5.58
CA GLN A 302 0.83 -17.74 7.02
C GLN A 302 2.31 -17.73 7.41
N PHE A 303 2.65 -16.85 8.37
CA PHE A 303 3.99 -16.55 8.86
C PHE A 303 4.99 -16.29 7.72
N ALA A 304 4.56 -15.49 6.74
CA ALA A 304 5.34 -15.13 5.56
C ALA A 304 5.85 -16.32 4.72
N SER A 305 5.22 -17.49 4.81
CA SER A 305 5.61 -18.69 4.06
C SER A 305 5.49 -18.52 2.54
N GLY A 306 6.24 -19.33 1.78
CA GLY A 306 6.10 -19.40 0.33
C GLY A 306 4.93 -20.27 -0.12
N ALA A 307 3.84 -20.35 0.66
CA ALA A 307 2.74 -21.27 0.41
C ALA A 307 2.00 -20.97 -0.89
N ASP A 308 1.63 -22.05 -1.58
CA ASP A 308 0.84 -21.97 -2.80
C ASP A 308 -0.62 -21.66 -2.48
N PRO A 309 -1.40 -21.12 -3.43
CA PRO A 309 -2.77 -20.68 -3.16
C PRO A 309 -3.70 -21.77 -2.63
N TRP A 310 -3.49 -23.02 -3.03
CA TRP A 310 -4.28 -24.19 -2.60
C TRP A 310 -3.87 -24.75 -1.23
N ASP A 311 -2.75 -24.29 -0.67
CA ASP A 311 -2.27 -24.70 0.65
C ASP A 311 -2.81 -23.82 1.79
N TRP A 312 -3.55 -22.75 1.48
CA TRP A 312 -4.15 -21.88 2.48
C TRP A 312 -5.42 -22.51 3.05
N GLN A 313 -5.36 -22.94 4.31
CA GLN A 313 -6.46 -23.62 5.00
C GLN A 313 -7.02 -22.77 6.16
N ASP A 314 -6.19 -21.91 6.76
CA ASP A 314 -6.58 -21.03 7.87
C ASP A 314 -7.36 -19.81 7.35
N GLU A 315 -6.72 -19.01 6.50
CA GLU A 315 -7.32 -17.81 5.89
C GLU A 315 -7.67 -18.02 4.42
N HIS A 316 -8.76 -17.43 3.94
CA HIS A 316 -9.14 -17.54 2.54
C HIS A 316 -8.19 -16.75 1.63
N TYR A 317 -7.57 -17.44 0.66
CA TYR A 317 -6.64 -16.85 -0.32
C TYR A 317 -7.27 -15.66 -1.10
N PRO A 318 -6.55 -14.53 -1.26
CA PRO A 318 -7.05 -13.34 -1.97
C PRO A 318 -7.29 -13.58 -3.47
N PHE A 319 -8.04 -12.68 -4.11
CA PHE A 319 -8.29 -12.70 -5.56
C PHE A 319 -7.45 -11.65 -6.26
N ASN A 320 -6.75 -12.05 -7.33
CA ASN A 320 -6.03 -11.10 -8.17
C ASN A 320 -7.04 -10.38 -9.11
N PRO A 321 -7.07 -9.04 -9.14
CA PRO A 321 -8.01 -8.30 -10.00
C PRO A 321 -7.71 -8.42 -11.50
N ARG A 322 -6.52 -8.92 -11.89
CA ARG A 322 -6.05 -8.97 -13.28
C ARG A 322 -6.73 -10.08 -14.10
N GLY A 323 -6.87 -9.82 -15.40
CA GLY A 323 -7.39 -10.76 -16.39
C GLY A 323 -8.78 -11.28 -16.01
N ASP A 324 -8.88 -12.61 -15.88
CA ASP A 324 -10.11 -13.32 -15.52
C ASP A 324 -10.53 -13.20 -14.05
N GLY A 325 -9.72 -12.57 -13.18
CA GLY A 325 -10.00 -12.50 -11.74
C GLY A 325 -9.67 -13.79 -10.98
N TRP A 326 -9.06 -14.77 -11.65
CA TRP A 326 -8.73 -16.10 -11.12
C TRP A 326 -7.22 -16.39 -11.10
N LEU A 327 -6.41 -15.40 -11.45
CA LEU A 327 -4.96 -15.48 -11.36
C LEU A 327 -4.49 -15.49 -9.89
N THR A 328 -3.28 -15.99 -9.67
CA THR A 328 -2.64 -15.99 -8.34
C THR A 328 -2.25 -14.58 -7.90
N CYS A 329 -2.30 -14.30 -6.59
CA CYS A 329 -1.69 -13.13 -5.97
C CYS A 329 -0.24 -13.40 -5.52
N SER A 330 0.28 -14.61 -5.78
CA SER A 330 1.53 -15.13 -5.22
C SER A 330 1.57 -15.07 -3.69
N ALA A 331 2.76 -15.20 -3.10
CA ALA A 331 3.04 -15.22 -1.68
C ALA A 331 4.42 -14.60 -1.40
N SER A 332 4.68 -14.11 -0.19
CA SER A 332 3.75 -14.05 0.94
C SER A 332 3.02 -12.72 1.10
N SER A 333 3.38 -11.65 0.40
CA SER A 333 2.65 -10.37 0.47
C SER A 333 1.43 -10.33 -0.46
N SER A 334 0.64 -11.40 -0.45
CA SER A 334 -0.42 -11.67 -1.44
C SER A 334 -1.45 -10.54 -1.53
N GLY A 335 -1.97 -10.07 -0.39
CA GLY A 335 -2.94 -8.98 -0.35
C GLY A 335 -2.36 -7.61 -0.73
N GLY A 336 -1.05 -7.42 -0.61
CA GLY A 336 -0.39 -6.12 -0.85
C GLY A 336 -0.48 -5.71 -2.32
N GLY A 337 0.24 -6.41 -3.20
CA GLY A 337 0.23 -6.12 -4.64
C GLY A 337 -1.18 -6.20 -5.24
N CYS A 338 -1.99 -7.18 -4.83
CA CYS A 338 -3.36 -7.35 -5.32
C CYS A 338 -4.32 -6.26 -4.85
N SER A 339 -4.21 -5.73 -3.62
CA SER A 339 -5.06 -4.61 -3.16
C SER A 339 -4.73 -3.31 -3.88
N VAL A 340 -3.44 -3.02 -4.06
CA VAL A 340 -2.96 -1.86 -4.81
C VAL A 340 -3.43 -1.92 -6.27
N ALA A 341 -3.44 -3.12 -6.89
CA ALA A 341 -4.00 -3.34 -8.22
C ALA A 341 -5.54 -3.35 -8.27
N ALA A 342 -6.23 -3.49 -7.15
CA ALA A 342 -7.69 -3.66 -7.09
C ALA A 342 -8.43 -2.34 -6.84
N TYR A 343 -7.84 -1.44 -6.07
CA TYR A 343 -8.58 -0.33 -5.46
C TYR A 343 -7.95 1.02 -5.76
N ASP A 344 -8.68 1.89 -6.46
CA ASP A 344 -8.19 3.25 -6.81
C ASP A 344 -8.01 4.13 -5.57
N TRP A 345 -8.77 3.86 -4.51
CA TRP A 345 -8.67 4.58 -3.25
C TRP A 345 -7.43 4.22 -2.44
N LEU A 346 -6.69 3.16 -2.80
CA LEU A 346 -5.46 2.73 -2.13
C LEU A 346 -4.23 3.15 -2.95
N ASP A 347 -3.29 3.81 -2.29
CA ASP A 347 -2.10 4.37 -2.93
C ASP A 347 -0.92 3.39 -2.85
N LEU A 348 -0.69 2.85 -1.65
CA LEU A 348 0.51 2.07 -1.33
C LEU A 348 0.20 0.87 -0.44
N ALA A 349 1.05 -0.16 -0.50
CA ALA A 349 1.01 -1.26 0.47
C ALA A 349 2.42 -1.65 0.93
N ILE A 350 2.60 -1.78 2.25
CA ILE A 350 3.87 -2.12 2.88
C ILE A 350 3.93 -3.60 3.18
N GLY A 351 5.00 -4.26 2.74
CA GLY A 351 5.20 -5.68 2.95
C GLY A 351 6.62 -6.05 3.29
N SER A 352 6.89 -7.35 3.24
CA SER A 352 8.20 -7.92 3.50
C SER A 352 8.64 -8.87 2.40
N ASP A 353 9.94 -8.95 2.14
CA ASP A 353 10.58 -9.91 1.22
C ASP A 353 11.76 -10.63 1.91
N THR A 354 11.57 -11.92 2.19
CA THR A 354 12.62 -12.83 2.64
C THR A 354 13.18 -13.69 1.53
N GLY A 355 12.25 -14.20 0.69
CA GLY A 355 12.53 -15.10 -0.42
C GLY A 355 12.17 -14.44 -1.74
N SER A 356 10.91 -14.04 -1.93
CA SER A 356 10.47 -13.24 -3.09
C SER A 356 9.12 -12.58 -2.86
N SER A 357 8.81 -12.32 -1.58
CA SER A 357 7.46 -12.03 -1.11
C SER A 357 6.95 -10.64 -1.49
N MET A 358 7.80 -9.75 -2.00
CA MET A 358 7.37 -8.51 -2.65
C MET A 358 7.39 -8.66 -4.17
N ARG A 359 8.48 -9.22 -4.70
CA ARG A 359 8.74 -9.25 -6.14
C ARG A 359 7.76 -10.13 -6.92
N ARG A 360 7.42 -11.32 -6.40
CA ARG A 360 6.44 -12.20 -7.06
C ARG A 360 5.01 -11.65 -7.02
N PRO A 361 4.47 -11.16 -5.89
CA PRO A 361 3.19 -10.47 -5.89
C PRO A 361 3.17 -9.23 -6.80
N ALA A 362 4.25 -8.46 -6.88
CA ALA A 362 4.37 -7.33 -7.81
C ALA A 362 4.25 -7.80 -9.26
N ALA A 363 4.94 -8.89 -9.61
CA ALA A 363 4.93 -9.46 -10.95
C ALA A 363 3.53 -9.87 -11.41
N VAL A 364 2.78 -10.61 -10.59
CA VAL A 364 1.44 -11.12 -10.97
C VAL A 364 0.33 -10.08 -10.84
N SER A 365 0.48 -9.09 -9.96
CA SER A 365 -0.46 -7.96 -9.86
C SER A 365 -0.16 -6.86 -10.87
N GLY A 366 0.99 -6.90 -11.54
CA GLY A 366 1.45 -5.87 -12.46
C GLY A 366 1.68 -4.52 -11.78
N THR A 367 2.17 -4.52 -10.54
CA THR A 367 2.46 -3.31 -9.75
C THR A 367 3.96 -3.09 -9.63
N TYR A 368 4.37 -1.85 -9.33
CA TYR A 368 5.75 -1.58 -8.92
C TYR A 368 5.97 -2.15 -7.52
N GLY A 369 7.10 -2.81 -7.29
CA GLY A 369 7.45 -3.30 -5.97
C GLY A 369 8.95 -3.51 -5.79
N ASN A 370 9.48 -3.18 -4.62
CA ASN A 370 10.89 -3.39 -4.29
C ASN A 370 11.10 -4.40 -3.17
N ARG A 371 12.09 -5.27 -3.36
CA ARG A 371 12.92 -5.77 -2.27
C ARG A 371 14.11 -4.81 -2.15
N PRO A 372 14.17 -3.92 -1.15
CA PRO A 372 15.31 -3.04 -1.03
C PRO A 372 16.57 -3.83 -0.65
N SER A 373 17.72 -3.16 -0.71
CA SER A 373 18.96 -3.65 -0.16
C SER A 373 18.79 -4.14 1.26
N GLN A 374 19.47 -5.23 1.58
CA GLN A 374 19.37 -5.78 2.91
C GLN A 374 19.94 -4.82 3.96
N GLY A 375 19.08 -4.48 4.92
CA GLY A 375 19.35 -3.54 5.99
C GLY A 375 18.83 -2.13 5.75
N MET A 376 18.13 -1.87 4.64
CA MET A 376 17.59 -0.55 4.30
C MET A 376 16.55 -0.02 5.32
N MET A 377 15.88 -0.91 6.03
CA MET A 377 14.84 -0.56 7.01
C MET A 377 14.90 -1.51 8.18
N THR A 378 14.67 -0.98 9.38
CA THR A 378 14.57 -1.73 10.63
C THR A 378 13.30 -2.59 10.62
N LEU A 379 13.45 -3.81 11.11
CA LEU A 379 12.41 -4.80 11.29
C LEU A 379 12.08 -5.00 12.78
N GLU A 380 12.41 -4.01 13.60
CA GLU A 380 11.93 -3.96 14.97
C GLU A 380 10.39 -3.97 15.00
N ARG A 381 9.82 -4.84 15.84
CA ARG A 381 8.38 -5.12 15.91
C ARG A 381 7.76 -5.59 14.58
N VAL A 382 8.56 -6.29 13.78
CA VAL A 382 8.08 -7.01 12.60
C VAL A 382 8.31 -8.48 12.84
N MET A 383 7.25 -9.29 12.75
CA MET A 383 7.34 -10.74 12.89
C MET A 383 8.29 -11.30 11.81
N PRO A 384 9.41 -11.94 12.21
CA PRO A 384 10.43 -12.34 11.26
C PRO A 384 10.12 -13.68 10.60
N LEU A 385 10.55 -13.83 9.35
CA LEU A 385 10.80 -15.14 8.75
C LEU A 385 12.27 -15.51 8.90
N GLY A 386 13.16 -14.61 8.50
CA GLY A 386 14.60 -14.74 8.66
C GLY A 386 15.21 -13.38 8.91
N ALA A 387 15.50 -13.04 10.15
CA ALA A 387 15.94 -11.69 10.52
C ALA A 387 17.16 -11.22 9.71
N ALA A 388 18.03 -12.16 9.32
CA ALA A 388 19.21 -11.91 8.51
C ALA A 388 19.00 -12.03 6.99
N THR A 389 17.75 -12.04 6.49
CA THR A 389 17.39 -12.11 5.05
C THR A 389 16.17 -11.24 4.72
N ASP A 390 15.31 -10.99 5.70
CA ASP A 390 14.11 -10.15 5.63
C ASP A 390 14.43 -8.70 5.23
N THR A 391 13.51 -8.09 4.49
CA THR A 391 13.52 -6.68 4.10
C THR A 391 12.08 -6.16 4.10
N ALA A 392 11.88 -4.85 4.33
CA ALA A 392 10.58 -4.20 4.24
C ALA A 392 10.46 -3.42 2.90
N GLY A 393 9.47 -3.76 2.09
CA GLY A 393 9.26 -3.21 0.75
C GLY A 393 7.93 -2.47 0.61
N VAL A 394 7.76 -1.74 -0.49
CA VAL A 394 6.52 -1.02 -0.82
C VAL A 394 6.02 -1.38 -2.21
N PHE A 395 4.70 -1.57 -2.33
CA PHE A 395 3.98 -1.66 -3.61
C PHE A 395 3.36 -0.31 -3.99
N SER A 396 3.33 0.00 -5.29
CA SER A 396 2.66 1.18 -5.83
C SER A 396 2.16 0.95 -7.26
N ARG A 397 1.19 1.77 -7.71
CA ARG A 397 0.79 1.87 -9.12
C ARG A 397 1.44 3.03 -9.87
N ASN A 398 1.94 4.04 -9.19
CA ASN A 398 2.50 5.24 -9.79
C ASN A 398 4.00 5.33 -9.45
N VAL A 399 4.83 5.49 -10.47
CA VAL A 399 6.29 5.55 -10.31
C VAL A 399 6.72 6.75 -9.48
N HIS A 400 6.13 7.93 -9.72
CA HIS A 400 6.48 9.13 -8.98
C HIS A 400 6.08 9.00 -7.52
N ASP A 401 4.88 8.49 -7.24
CA ASP A 401 4.43 8.26 -5.86
C ASP A 401 5.29 7.20 -5.16
N TRP A 402 5.69 6.16 -5.89
CA TRP A 402 6.58 5.11 -5.38
C TRP A 402 7.97 5.63 -5.03
N VAL A 403 8.58 6.41 -5.94
CA VAL A 403 9.90 7.01 -5.76
C VAL A 403 9.85 8.05 -4.63
N HIS A 404 8.85 8.94 -4.64
CA HIS A 404 8.64 9.94 -3.58
C HIS A 404 8.45 9.27 -2.23
N PHE A 405 7.62 8.23 -2.16
CA PHE A 405 7.44 7.46 -0.93
C PHE A 405 8.74 6.81 -0.48
N ALA A 406 9.42 6.08 -1.35
CA ALA A 406 10.64 5.35 -1.00
C ALA A 406 11.76 6.28 -0.50
N LYS A 407 12.02 7.39 -1.21
CA LYS A 407 13.05 8.37 -0.84
C LYS A 407 12.78 9.06 0.51
N ASN A 408 11.52 9.17 0.91
CA ASN A 408 11.14 9.73 2.20
C ASN A 408 11.01 8.65 3.30
N TRP A 409 10.70 7.40 2.94
CA TRP A 409 10.49 6.33 3.90
C TRP A 409 11.81 5.70 4.35
N TYR A 410 12.71 5.41 3.42
CA TYR A 410 14.02 4.85 3.72
C TYR A 410 15.00 5.96 4.12
N VAL A 411 15.40 5.96 5.39
CA VAL A 411 16.36 6.93 5.92
C VAL A 411 17.46 6.24 6.73
N PRO A 412 18.69 6.78 6.76
CA PRO A 412 19.81 6.15 7.46
C PRO A 412 19.54 5.82 8.93
N GLU A 413 18.76 6.64 9.63
CA GLU A 413 18.43 6.46 11.05
C GLU A 413 17.58 5.22 11.31
N LEU A 414 16.86 4.74 10.29
CA LEU A 414 16.05 3.54 10.35
C LEU A 414 16.69 2.34 9.66
N CYS A 415 17.95 2.40 9.24
CA CYS A 415 18.64 1.23 8.71
C CYS A 415 18.82 0.14 9.80
N GLN A 416 18.67 -1.12 9.41
CA GLN A 416 18.87 -2.25 10.32
C GLN A 416 20.34 -2.38 10.72
N SER A 417 20.59 -2.60 12.02
CA SER A 417 21.94 -2.85 12.54
C SER A 417 22.65 -4.05 11.89
N SER A 418 23.96 -3.90 11.67
CA SER A 418 24.89 -4.98 11.28
C SER A 418 24.88 -6.18 12.23
N SER A 419 24.51 -5.99 13.51
CA SER A 419 24.35 -7.09 14.47
C SER A 419 23.21 -8.05 14.12
N VAL A 420 22.20 -7.58 13.37
CA VAL A 420 21.05 -8.38 12.93
C VAL A 420 21.29 -8.94 11.53
N THR A 421 21.72 -8.09 10.59
CA THR A 421 21.93 -8.51 9.20
C THR A 421 23.15 -9.40 9.02
N GLY A 422 24.13 -9.26 9.92
CA GLY A 422 25.45 -9.86 9.79
C GLY A 422 26.27 -9.26 8.65
N LEU A 423 25.89 -8.11 8.07
CA LEU A 423 26.58 -7.47 6.95
C LEU A 423 27.25 -6.16 7.38
N SER A 424 28.13 -5.64 6.52
CA SER A 424 28.67 -4.28 6.68
C SER A 424 27.55 -3.25 6.77
N PRO A 425 27.72 -2.14 7.51
CA PRO A 425 26.73 -1.06 7.56
C PRO A 425 26.32 -0.63 6.14
N LEU A 426 25.02 -0.45 5.93
CA LEU A 426 24.52 -0.07 4.62
C LEU A 426 24.88 1.40 4.34
N ASN A 427 25.43 1.67 3.15
CA ASN A 427 25.63 3.02 2.65
C ASN A 427 24.62 3.27 1.51
N THR A 428 23.82 4.32 1.65
CA THR A 428 22.70 4.63 0.75
C THR A 428 22.84 6.06 0.25
N SER A 429 23.79 6.29 -0.66
CA SER A 429 23.94 7.61 -1.28
C SER A 429 22.93 7.79 -2.41
N ASP A 430 22.26 8.95 -2.41
CA ASP A 430 21.44 9.36 -3.54
C ASP A 430 22.35 9.78 -4.70
N SER A 431 22.37 8.98 -5.76
CA SER A 431 23.33 9.10 -6.86
C SER A 431 22.65 9.10 -8.21
N TYR A 432 23.13 9.97 -9.09
CA TYR A 432 22.77 10.05 -10.50
C TYR A 432 23.83 9.44 -11.41
N GLY A 433 24.81 8.73 -10.82
CA GLY A 433 25.79 7.93 -11.53
C GLY A 433 25.17 6.63 -12.03
N PHE A 434 24.52 6.66 -13.20
CA PHE A 434 23.82 5.50 -13.74
C PHE A 434 24.77 4.42 -14.29
N PRO A 435 24.37 3.13 -14.20
CA PRO A 435 25.19 2.02 -14.68
C PRO A 435 25.47 2.12 -16.19
N LYS A 436 26.56 1.51 -16.66
CA LYS A 436 26.93 1.47 -18.08
C LYS A 436 26.57 0.17 -18.77
N ARG A 437 26.24 -0.87 -18.00
CA ARG A 437 25.95 -2.21 -18.51
C ARG A 437 24.61 -2.75 -18.04
N ILE A 438 23.90 -3.41 -18.94
CA ILE A 438 22.76 -4.28 -18.66
C ILE A 438 23.24 -5.72 -18.82
N LEU A 439 23.28 -6.47 -17.73
CA LEU A 439 23.52 -7.90 -17.76
C LEU A 439 22.19 -8.61 -18.05
N TYR A 440 22.01 -9.05 -19.28
CA TYR A 440 20.88 -9.85 -19.71
C TYR A 440 21.11 -11.30 -19.28
N LEU A 441 20.38 -11.77 -18.26
CA LEU A 441 20.61 -13.09 -17.68
C LEU A 441 20.05 -14.20 -18.58
N THR A 442 20.92 -14.76 -19.42
CA THR A 442 20.59 -15.80 -20.42
C THR A 442 20.13 -17.14 -19.82
N ASP A 443 20.31 -17.33 -18.51
CA ASP A 443 19.77 -18.46 -17.78
C ASP A 443 18.30 -18.28 -17.38
N TYR A 444 17.77 -17.05 -17.39
CA TYR A 444 16.37 -16.73 -17.06
C TYR A 444 15.57 -16.13 -18.21
N LEU A 445 16.25 -15.60 -19.23
CA LEU A 445 15.68 -14.93 -20.39
C LEU A 445 16.09 -15.66 -21.69
N PRO A 446 15.31 -15.59 -22.77
CA PRO A 446 14.14 -14.71 -23.01
C PRO A 446 12.87 -15.09 -22.26
N LEU A 447 11.91 -14.16 -22.20
CA LEU A 447 10.57 -14.43 -21.71
C LEU A 447 9.89 -15.50 -22.56
N ARG A 448 9.13 -16.38 -21.90
CA ARG A 448 8.51 -17.55 -22.52
C ARG A 448 7.46 -17.20 -23.57
N ASN A 449 6.70 -16.13 -23.37
CA ASN A 449 5.74 -15.62 -24.35
C ASN A 449 6.48 -14.67 -25.31
N PRO A 450 6.52 -14.97 -26.63
CA PRO A 450 7.18 -14.12 -27.61
C PRO A 450 6.68 -12.67 -27.65
N ALA A 451 5.38 -12.45 -27.42
CA ALA A 451 4.82 -11.10 -27.36
C ALA A 451 5.31 -10.34 -26.11
N ALA A 452 5.50 -11.05 -24.99
CA ALA A 452 6.06 -10.44 -23.79
C ALA A 452 7.55 -10.15 -23.96
N GLU A 453 8.29 -11.03 -24.64
CA GLU A 453 9.69 -10.78 -24.98
C GLU A 453 9.84 -9.53 -25.85
N GLU A 454 8.95 -9.28 -26.80
CA GLU A 454 8.97 -8.03 -27.59
C GLU A 454 8.79 -6.79 -26.72
N VAL A 455 7.91 -6.85 -25.71
CA VAL A 455 7.73 -5.79 -24.71
C VAL A 455 9.03 -5.58 -23.92
N LEU A 456 9.67 -6.65 -23.44
CA LEU A 456 10.96 -6.57 -22.74
C LEU A 456 12.06 -5.95 -23.61
N GLN A 457 12.18 -6.39 -24.86
CA GLN A 457 13.19 -5.85 -25.78
C GLN A 457 12.95 -4.36 -26.08
N THR A 458 11.69 -3.92 -26.14
CA THR A 458 11.37 -2.50 -26.25
C THR A 458 11.80 -1.71 -25.02
N PHE A 459 11.53 -2.24 -23.84
CA PHE A 459 11.99 -1.64 -22.58
C PHE A 459 13.52 -1.52 -22.51
N ILE A 460 14.25 -2.58 -22.88
CA ILE A 460 15.73 -2.58 -22.94
C ILE A 460 16.25 -1.53 -23.95
N ARG A 461 15.63 -1.41 -25.13
CA ARG A 461 16.00 -0.38 -26.11
C ARG A 461 15.81 1.03 -25.56
N ASN A 462 14.72 1.28 -24.83
CA ASN A 462 14.50 2.58 -24.20
C ASN A 462 15.55 2.86 -23.11
N MET A 463 15.86 1.89 -22.26
CA MET A 463 16.90 2.04 -21.24
C MET A 463 18.28 2.33 -21.85
N THR A 464 18.68 1.57 -22.87
CA THR A 464 19.96 1.77 -23.55
C THR A 464 20.04 3.13 -24.24
N ALA A 465 18.96 3.60 -24.86
CA ALA A 465 18.90 4.92 -25.47
C ALA A 465 18.97 6.06 -24.44
N ILE A 466 18.25 5.95 -23.32
CA ILE A 466 18.14 7.01 -22.31
C ILE A 466 19.41 7.11 -21.45
N PHE A 467 20.00 5.98 -21.05
CA PHE A 467 21.13 5.93 -20.13
C PHE A 467 22.48 5.68 -20.80
N GLY A 468 22.50 5.40 -22.11
CA GLY A 468 23.73 5.07 -22.84
C GLY A 468 24.36 3.75 -22.40
N MET A 469 23.53 2.76 -22.05
CA MET A 469 23.96 1.45 -21.57
C MET A 469 24.29 0.48 -22.71
N ALA A 470 25.24 -0.42 -22.49
CA ALA A 470 25.49 -1.58 -23.34
C ALA A 470 24.81 -2.83 -22.76
N VAL A 471 24.18 -3.64 -23.62
CA VAL A 471 23.60 -4.94 -23.22
C VAL A 471 24.65 -6.03 -23.38
N GLU A 472 24.79 -6.87 -22.36
CA GLU A 472 25.72 -8.00 -22.33
C GLU A 472 24.98 -9.27 -21.94
N ASN A 473 25.15 -10.32 -22.76
CA ASN A 473 24.66 -11.64 -22.42
C ASN A 473 25.49 -12.21 -21.27
N PHE A 474 24.81 -12.51 -20.16
CA PHE A 474 25.45 -13.00 -18.94
C PHE A 474 24.81 -14.31 -18.52
N ASN A 475 25.62 -15.32 -18.19
CA ASN A 475 25.14 -16.60 -17.67
C ASN A 475 25.60 -16.74 -16.23
N LEU A 476 24.75 -16.34 -15.29
CA LEU A 476 25.10 -16.29 -13.88
C LEU A 476 25.40 -17.68 -13.32
N THR A 477 24.62 -18.67 -13.75
CA THR A 477 24.82 -20.08 -13.40
C THR A 477 26.24 -20.57 -13.75
N ALA A 478 26.73 -20.27 -14.96
CA ALA A 478 28.07 -20.65 -15.39
C ALA A 478 29.16 -19.91 -14.61
N VAL A 479 28.96 -18.62 -14.33
CA VAL A 479 29.93 -17.80 -13.57
C VAL A 479 30.07 -18.32 -12.12
N VAL A 480 28.94 -18.53 -11.44
CA VAL A 480 28.92 -19.08 -10.07
C VAL A 480 29.46 -20.52 -10.05
N GLY A 481 29.17 -21.33 -11.07
CA GLY A 481 29.65 -22.71 -11.18
C GLY A 481 31.17 -22.83 -11.41
N ASN A 482 31.79 -21.81 -12.01
CA ASN A 482 33.22 -21.79 -12.35
C ASN A 482 34.09 -21.06 -11.32
N THR A 483 33.49 -20.41 -10.32
CA THR A 483 34.26 -19.76 -9.24
C THR A 483 35.01 -20.84 -8.43
N THR A 484 36.22 -20.52 -7.98
CA THR A 484 37.09 -21.38 -7.16
C THR A 484 36.46 -21.70 -5.79
N ASP A 485 37.08 -22.59 -5.01
CA ASP A 485 36.62 -23.01 -3.66
C ASP A 485 36.54 -21.87 -2.61
N GLU A 486 36.79 -20.61 -3.01
CA GLU A 486 36.74 -19.44 -2.11
C GLU A 486 35.31 -19.11 -1.66
N ILE A 487 34.27 -19.61 -2.35
CA ILE A 487 32.86 -19.34 -2.04
C ILE A 487 32.03 -20.61 -2.07
N PRO A 488 31.16 -20.81 -1.07
CA PRO A 488 30.27 -21.96 -1.06
C PRO A 488 29.39 -22.01 -2.32
N LYS A 489 29.27 -23.21 -2.89
CA LYS A 489 28.37 -23.45 -4.04
C LYS A 489 26.93 -23.09 -3.69
N TYR A 490 26.11 -22.81 -4.71
CA TYR A 490 24.70 -22.41 -4.55
C TYR A 490 23.92 -23.27 -3.54
N GLY A 491 24.06 -24.60 -3.57
CA GLY A 491 23.38 -25.48 -2.61
C GLY A 491 23.71 -25.18 -1.14
N ALA A 492 24.97 -24.86 -0.84
CA ALA A 492 25.40 -24.47 0.49
C ALA A 492 24.91 -23.07 0.88
N LEU A 493 24.90 -22.12 -0.06
CA LEU A 493 24.36 -20.76 0.14
C LEU A 493 22.85 -20.80 0.44
N ASN A 494 22.09 -21.54 -0.38
CA ASN A 494 20.66 -21.71 -0.22
C ASN A 494 20.33 -22.43 1.10
N ASN A 495 21.14 -23.44 1.47
CA ASN A 495 21.02 -24.10 2.76
C ASN A 495 21.29 -23.14 3.92
N ALA A 496 22.34 -22.32 3.84
CA ALA A 496 22.65 -21.32 4.87
C ALA A 496 21.49 -20.34 5.08
N THR A 497 20.91 -19.80 3.99
CA THR A 497 19.70 -18.95 4.10
C THR A 497 18.50 -19.71 4.68
N GLY A 498 18.31 -20.97 4.31
CA GLY A 498 17.24 -21.82 4.85
C GLY A 498 17.39 -22.08 6.35
N VAL A 499 18.62 -22.29 6.82
CA VAL A 499 18.94 -22.44 8.24
C VAL A 499 18.64 -21.16 9.01
N LEU A 500 19.09 -20.00 8.50
CA LEU A 500 18.83 -18.70 9.12
C LEU A 500 17.31 -18.49 9.31
N ASN A 501 16.53 -18.70 8.25
CA ASN A 501 15.08 -18.55 8.29
C ASN A 501 14.43 -19.55 9.27
N THR A 502 14.84 -20.81 9.21
CA THR A 502 14.26 -21.88 10.05
C THR A 502 14.49 -21.63 11.54
N ILE A 503 15.73 -21.27 11.92
CA ILE A 503 16.10 -20.98 13.31
C ILE A 503 15.36 -19.74 13.81
N THR A 504 15.40 -18.64 13.07
CA THR A 504 14.76 -17.39 13.50
C THR A 504 13.27 -17.58 13.70
N GLN A 505 12.59 -18.12 12.68
CA GLN A 505 11.14 -18.24 12.74
C GLN A 505 10.67 -19.20 13.82
N TYR A 506 11.35 -20.34 13.99
CA TYR A 506 10.98 -21.28 15.04
C TYR A 506 11.18 -20.66 16.43
N LYS A 507 12.30 -19.96 16.67
CA LYS A 507 12.54 -19.34 17.98
C LYS A 507 11.55 -18.24 18.32
N VAL A 508 11.19 -17.40 17.36
CA VAL A 508 10.36 -16.21 17.58
C VAL A 508 8.86 -16.52 17.54
N VAL A 509 8.44 -17.48 16.70
CA VAL A 509 7.02 -17.79 16.48
C VAL A 509 6.73 -19.24 16.83
N GLY A 510 7.42 -20.19 16.20
CA GLY A 510 7.10 -21.62 16.30
C GLY A 510 7.09 -22.14 17.75
N LYS A 511 8.19 -21.99 18.49
CA LYS A 511 8.34 -22.46 19.87
C LYS A 511 7.33 -21.80 20.81
N PRO A 512 7.19 -20.45 20.86
CA PRO A 512 6.14 -19.82 21.67
C PRO A 512 4.74 -20.34 21.35
N LEU A 513 4.39 -20.48 20.06
CA LEU A 513 3.09 -20.99 19.65
C LEU A 513 2.86 -22.42 20.12
N LEU A 514 3.80 -23.32 19.84
CA LEU A 514 3.69 -24.73 20.22
C LEU A 514 3.59 -24.90 21.74
N THR A 515 4.36 -24.14 22.52
CA THR A 515 4.33 -24.19 23.98
C THR A 515 2.99 -23.71 24.52
N ALA A 516 2.57 -22.48 24.19
CA ALA A 516 1.33 -21.91 24.72
C ALA A 516 0.10 -22.71 24.27
N TRP A 517 0.06 -23.13 23.00
CA TRP A 517 -1.04 -23.92 22.47
C TRP A 517 -1.13 -25.30 23.14
N SER A 518 0.01 -25.98 23.31
CA SER A 518 0.06 -27.27 23.99
C SER A 518 -0.44 -27.17 25.44
N GLU A 519 -0.08 -26.10 26.16
CA GLU A 519 -0.52 -25.86 27.53
C GLU A 519 -2.04 -25.58 27.61
N GLN A 520 -2.59 -24.82 26.66
CA GLN A 520 -4.00 -24.46 26.63
C GLN A 520 -4.92 -25.58 26.10
N TYR A 521 -4.41 -26.44 25.21
CA TYR A 521 -5.21 -27.37 24.41
C TYR A 521 -4.82 -28.84 24.55
N ASP A 522 -4.52 -29.30 25.78
CA ASP A 522 -4.25 -30.70 26.14
C ASP A 522 -3.11 -31.38 25.34
N GLY A 523 -2.01 -30.67 25.10
CA GLY A 523 -0.85 -31.23 24.38
C GLY A 523 -1.02 -31.30 22.86
N ARG A 524 -2.07 -30.68 22.30
CA ARG A 524 -2.31 -30.69 20.85
C ARG A 524 -1.35 -29.74 20.11
N PHE A 525 -1.13 -30.05 18.83
CA PHE A 525 -0.46 -29.17 17.89
C PHE A 525 -1.47 -28.13 17.35
N PRO A 526 -1.08 -26.86 17.15
CA PRO A 526 -1.97 -25.80 16.66
C PRO A 526 -2.47 -26.05 15.22
N PRO A 527 -3.71 -25.64 14.89
CA PRO A 527 -4.24 -25.71 13.54
C PRO A 527 -3.60 -24.62 12.67
N ILE A 528 -2.45 -24.93 12.06
CA ILE A 528 -1.72 -24.04 11.14
C ILE A 528 -1.60 -24.66 9.75
N ASP A 529 -1.32 -23.83 8.75
CA ASP A 529 -1.17 -24.23 7.35
C ASP A 529 -0.04 -25.27 7.16
N PRO A 530 -0.16 -26.14 6.14
CA PRO A 530 0.78 -27.26 5.93
C PRO A 530 2.24 -26.81 5.75
N ALA A 531 2.48 -25.59 5.25
CA ALA A 531 3.81 -25.05 5.01
C ALA A 531 4.72 -25.02 6.26
N ARG A 532 4.15 -24.95 7.48
CA ARG A 532 4.91 -24.96 8.75
C ARG A 532 4.66 -26.17 9.63
N ARG A 533 3.52 -26.84 9.47
CA ARG A 533 3.08 -27.94 10.34
C ARG A 533 4.14 -29.05 10.51
N LEU A 534 4.65 -29.60 9.40
CA LEU A 534 5.65 -30.67 9.44
C LEU A 534 7.03 -30.16 9.87
N GLN A 535 7.40 -28.95 9.45
CA GLN A 535 8.70 -28.36 9.74
C GLN A 535 8.87 -28.14 11.25
N TRP A 536 7.86 -27.57 11.91
CA TRP A 536 7.92 -27.29 13.35
C TRP A 536 7.65 -28.54 14.19
N GLY A 537 6.76 -29.45 13.75
CA GLY A 537 6.53 -30.71 14.44
C GLY A 537 7.76 -31.62 14.51
N ASN A 538 8.68 -31.49 13.55
CA ASN A 538 9.93 -32.24 13.48
C ASN A 538 11.17 -31.39 13.80
N TYR A 539 11.01 -30.20 14.39
CA TYR A 539 12.13 -29.31 14.67
C TYR A 539 13.08 -29.94 15.71
N SER A 540 14.37 -29.95 15.42
CA SER A 540 15.41 -30.46 16.33
C SER A 540 16.30 -29.34 16.84
N GLU A 541 16.15 -28.96 18.11
CA GLU A 541 17.03 -27.98 18.77
C GLU A 541 18.49 -28.46 18.87
N ALA A 542 18.72 -29.79 18.81
CA ALA A 542 20.07 -30.36 18.80
C ALA A 542 20.79 -30.12 17.46
N TYR A 543 20.05 -30.03 16.35
CA TYR A 543 20.61 -29.72 15.04
C TYR A 543 20.66 -28.20 14.78
N PHE A 544 19.54 -27.52 15.03
CA PHE A 544 19.37 -26.09 14.75
C PHE A 544 19.90 -25.21 15.90
N THR A 545 21.22 -25.19 16.04
CA THR A 545 21.95 -24.50 17.13
C THR A 545 22.36 -23.07 16.78
N ASP A 546 22.71 -22.27 17.81
CA ASP A 546 23.31 -20.94 17.62
C ASP A 546 24.64 -20.98 16.86
N GLY A 547 25.42 -22.05 17.04
CA GLY A 547 26.65 -22.27 16.29
C GLY A 547 26.39 -22.42 14.79
N LEU A 548 25.37 -23.21 14.43
CA LEU A 548 24.95 -23.39 13.04
C LEU A 548 24.38 -22.09 12.44
N TYR A 549 23.64 -21.30 13.22
CA TYR A 549 23.17 -19.97 12.82
C TYR A 549 24.35 -19.04 12.50
N ASN A 550 25.31 -18.91 13.41
CA ASN A 550 26.47 -18.04 13.23
C ASN A 550 27.36 -18.48 12.05
N GLN A 551 27.52 -19.80 11.84
CA GLN A 551 28.21 -20.33 10.67
C GLN A 551 27.49 -19.95 9.36
N SER A 552 26.16 -20.09 9.33
CA SER A 552 25.34 -19.75 8.16
C SER A 552 25.38 -18.25 7.86
N LEU A 553 25.44 -17.42 8.90
CA LEU A 553 25.60 -15.97 8.77
C LEU A 553 26.96 -15.59 8.16
N ALA A 554 28.03 -16.27 8.58
CA ALA A 554 29.37 -16.07 8.01
C ALA A 554 29.45 -16.49 6.53
N VAL A 555 28.84 -17.63 6.19
CA VAL A 555 28.71 -18.09 4.80
C VAL A 555 28.00 -17.05 3.93
N LYS A 556 26.87 -16.52 4.42
CA LYS A 556 26.11 -15.49 3.71
C LYS A 556 26.91 -14.20 3.53
N ARG A 557 27.64 -13.75 4.57
CA ARG A 557 28.50 -12.56 4.49
C ARG A 557 29.54 -12.70 3.37
N ALA A 558 30.27 -13.82 3.34
CA ALA A 558 31.27 -14.07 2.31
C ALA A 558 30.68 -14.04 0.89
N ALA A 559 29.46 -14.57 0.73
CA ALA A 559 28.77 -14.54 -0.56
C ALA A 559 28.38 -13.11 -0.98
N VAL A 560 27.92 -12.28 -0.04
CA VAL A 560 27.59 -10.86 -0.29
C VAL A 560 28.86 -10.10 -0.71
N ASP A 561 29.94 -10.24 0.05
CA ASP A 561 31.20 -9.52 -0.22
C ASP A 561 31.73 -9.83 -1.63
N TRP A 562 31.70 -11.11 -2.04
CA TRP A 562 32.07 -11.50 -3.39
C TRP A 562 31.13 -10.98 -4.46
N PHE A 563 29.82 -11.08 -4.25
CA PHE A 563 28.87 -10.63 -5.27
C PHE A 563 29.01 -9.13 -5.52
N GLU A 564 29.30 -8.36 -4.46
CA GLU A 564 29.60 -6.94 -4.54
C GLU A 564 30.97 -6.61 -5.16
N SER A 565 31.96 -7.52 -5.14
CA SER A 565 33.29 -7.26 -5.71
C SER A 565 33.47 -7.79 -7.13
N GLU A 566 32.92 -8.97 -7.43
CA GLU A 566 33.19 -9.69 -8.69
C GLU A 566 32.04 -9.57 -9.70
N ILE A 567 30.81 -9.33 -9.24
CA ILE A 567 29.62 -9.42 -10.09
C ILE A 567 28.94 -8.06 -10.27
N LEU A 568 28.47 -7.45 -9.18
CA LEU A 568 27.86 -6.11 -9.17
C LEU A 568 28.74 -5.16 -8.37
N TYR A 569 29.84 -4.74 -8.98
CA TYR A 569 30.82 -3.83 -8.37
C TYR A 569 30.51 -2.35 -8.62
N SER A 570 31.11 -1.49 -7.79
CA SER A 570 31.06 -0.03 -7.96
C SER A 570 32.27 0.46 -8.74
N THR A 571 32.09 1.55 -9.49
CA THR A 571 33.16 2.36 -10.10
C THR A 571 33.16 3.76 -9.46
N PRO A 572 34.19 4.60 -9.69
CA PRO A 572 34.15 5.99 -9.24
C PRO A 572 32.92 6.77 -9.76
N GLU A 573 32.37 6.35 -10.91
CA GLU A 573 31.25 7.02 -11.58
C GLU A 573 29.88 6.44 -11.21
N SER A 574 29.79 5.18 -10.76
CA SER A 574 28.52 4.53 -10.42
C SER A 574 28.63 3.63 -9.21
N CYS A 575 27.62 3.68 -8.33
CA CYS A 575 27.55 2.76 -7.19
C CYS A 575 27.32 1.30 -7.64
N SER A 576 26.80 1.06 -8.86
CA SER A 576 26.66 -0.26 -9.47
C SER A 576 26.95 -0.11 -10.96
N GLU A 577 28.10 -0.60 -11.42
CA GLU A 577 28.55 -0.46 -12.81
C GLU A 577 27.59 -1.13 -13.81
N SER A 578 26.89 -2.16 -13.35
CA SER A 578 25.88 -2.87 -14.09
C SER A 578 24.60 -3.07 -13.30
N ILE A 579 23.51 -3.33 -14.01
CA ILE A 579 22.27 -3.90 -13.47
C ILE A 579 22.00 -5.24 -14.15
N MET A 580 21.30 -6.14 -13.47
CA MET A 580 20.87 -7.42 -14.04
C MET A 580 19.38 -7.40 -14.34
N LEU A 581 18.99 -7.95 -15.49
CA LEU A 581 17.59 -8.15 -15.87
C LEU A 581 17.25 -9.64 -15.89
N TRP A 582 16.11 -9.98 -15.28
CA TRP A 582 15.61 -11.35 -15.24
C TRP A 582 14.09 -11.43 -15.06
N ASP A 583 13.52 -12.60 -15.34
CA ASP A 583 12.09 -12.87 -15.19
C ASP A 583 11.78 -13.46 -13.81
N ILE A 584 11.29 -12.62 -12.90
CA ILE A 584 10.69 -13.03 -11.63
C ILE A 584 9.28 -13.62 -11.81
N GLY A 585 8.63 -13.28 -12.92
CA GLY A 585 7.24 -13.55 -13.19
C GLY A 585 7.06 -14.89 -13.90
N THR A 586 6.19 -14.87 -14.90
CA THR A 586 5.68 -16.06 -15.59
C THR A 586 6.07 -16.08 -17.07
N GLY A 587 6.95 -15.17 -17.50
CA GLY A 587 7.32 -15.01 -18.89
C GLY A 587 6.17 -14.49 -19.76
N GLY A 588 5.19 -13.78 -19.19
CA GLY A 588 4.00 -13.31 -19.91
C GLY A 588 2.94 -14.38 -20.14
N LEU A 589 2.87 -15.38 -19.25
CA LEU A 589 1.83 -16.42 -19.24
C LEU A 589 0.96 -16.30 -17.99
N PRO A 590 -0.32 -16.69 -18.02
CA PRO A 590 -1.16 -16.71 -16.83
C PRO A 590 -0.65 -17.75 -15.80
N SER A 591 -0.71 -17.38 -14.52
CA SER A 591 -0.54 -18.28 -13.37
C SER A 591 -1.79 -18.23 -12.51
N TYR A 592 -2.38 -19.39 -12.29
CA TYR A 592 -3.69 -19.51 -11.66
C TYR A 592 -3.59 -19.81 -10.17
N ARG A 593 -4.60 -19.38 -9.42
CA ARG A 593 -4.80 -19.78 -8.02
C ARG A 593 -5.19 -21.26 -7.86
N GLU A 594 -5.59 -21.91 -8.94
CA GLU A 594 -5.97 -23.32 -8.94
C GLU A 594 -4.82 -24.16 -9.50
N GLU A 595 -4.38 -25.18 -8.76
CA GLU A 595 -3.26 -26.04 -9.14
C GLU A 595 -3.47 -26.67 -10.52
N SER A 596 -4.65 -27.24 -10.75
CA SER A 596 -4.97 -28.02 -11.96
C SER A 596 -4.81 -27.20 -13.25
N LEU A 597 -5.07 -25.88 -13.18
CA LEU A 597 -5.02 -24.96 -14.32
C LEU A 597 -3.59 -24.61 -14.73
N ASN A 598 -2.59 -24.87 -13.89
CA ASN A 598 -1.18 -24.56 -14.18
C ASN A 598 -0.45 -25.69 -14.92
N ASN A 599 -1.08 -26.85 -15.14
CA ASN A 599 -0.45 -28.07 -15.67
C ASN A 599 -0.17 -28.04 -17.18
N ASN A 600 -0.54 -26.98 -17.91
CA ASN A 600 -0.24 -26.87 -19.33
C ASN A 600 0.97 -25.96 -19.58
N PRO A 601 2.19 -26.50 -19.69
CA PRO A 601 3.40 -25.69 -19.80
C PRO A 601 3.48 -24.84 -21.09
N ASN A 602 2.60 -25.07 -22.08
CA ASN A 602 2.58 -24.26 -23.29
C ASN A 602 1.62 -23.06 -23.19
N LYS A 603 0.70 -23.06 -22.23
CA LYS A 603 -0.34 -22.01 -22.09
C LYS A 603 -0.30 -21.29 -20.75
N THR A 604 0.25 -21.94 -19.74
CA THR A 604 0.30 -21.45 -18.37
C THR A 604 1.71 -21.60 -17.83
N ALA A 605 2.00 -20.83 -16.78
CA ALA A 605 3.23 -20.96 -16.02
C ALA A 605 2.87 -20.90 -14.55
N PHE A 606 3.23 -21.94 -13.80
CA PHE A 606 3.22 -21.78 -12.36
C PHE A 606 4.37 -20.85 -11.97
N LEU A 607 4.03 -19.78 -11.28
CA LEU A 607 5.00 -18.89 -10.66
C LEU A 607 5.84 -19.71 -9.66
N ALA A 608 7.12 -19.37 -9.47
CA ALA A 608 8.06 -20.10 -8.59
C ALA A 608 8.84 -21.28 -9.19
N VAL A 609 8.85 -21.46 -10.51
CA VAL A 609 9.67 -22.49 -11.17
C VAL A 609 11.02 -21.91 -11.58
N THR A 610 12.11 -22.53 -11.14
CA THR A 610 13.45 -22.24 -11.68
C THR A 610 13.54 -22.76 -13.12
N PRO A 611 13.90 -21.92 -14.11
CA PRO A 611 14.07 -22.37 -15.48
C PRO A 611 15.09 -23.52 -15.57
N PRO A 612 14.90 -24.52 -16.45
CA PRO A 612 15.87 -25.61 -16.61
C PRO A 612 17.28 -25.15 -17.00
N THR A 613 17.38 -23.95 -17.55
CA THR A 613 18.63 -23.27 -17.93
C THR A 613 19.37 -22.61 -16.77
N ALA A 614 18.72 -22.47 -15.61
CA ALA A 614 19.28 -21.84 -14.43
C ALA A 614 19.63 -22.87 -13.34
N GLY A 615 20.87 -22.81 -12.85
CA GLY A 615 21.34 -23.58 -11.69
C GLY A 615 21.09 -22.89 -10.36
N ILE A 616 20.56 -21.67 -10.39
CA ILE A 616 20.22 -20.84 -9.23
C ILE A 616 18.77 -20.40 -9.37
N SER A 617 18.02 -20.38 -8.26
CA SER A 617 16.70 -19.74 -8.27
C SER A 617 16.90 -18.23 -8.28
N GLY A 618 16.37 -17.55 -9.29
CA GLY A 618 16.44 -16.08 -9.37
C GLY A 618 15.82 -15.40 -8.15
N ALA A 619 14.76 -16.01 -7.59
CA ALA A 619 14.13 -15.55 -6.35
C ALA A 619 15.13 -15.54 -5.19
N SER A 620 16.04 -16.51 -5.11
CA SER A 620 17.03 -16.64 -4.03
C SER A 620 18.24 -15.71 -4.17
N LEU A 621 18.48 -15.10 -5.35
CA LEU A 621 19.69 -14.30 -5.60
C LEU A 621 19.88 -13.21 -4.54
N CYS A 622 18.93 -12.30 -4.46
CA CYS A 622 19.02 -11.16 -3.59
C CYS A 622 18.86 -11.49 -2.09
N PRO A 623 18.04 -12.48 -1.67
CA PRO A 623 18.11 -13.07 -0.33
C PRO A 623 19.49 -13.57 0.09
N ILE A 624 20.25 -14.20 -0.83
CA ILE A 624 21.61 -14.66 -0.58
C ILE A 624 22.60 -13.47 -0.57
N TYR A 625 22.56 -12.63 -1.61
CA TYR A 625 23.59 -11.63 -1.89
C TYR A 625 23.28 -10.23 -1.35
N GLY A 626 22.17 -10.02 -0.66
CA GLY A 626 21.84 -8.76 0.01
C GLY A 626 21.53 -7.56 -0.91
N CYS A 627 21.54 -7.76 -2.24
CA CYS A 627 21.31 -6.74 -3.26
C CYS A 627 19.89 -6.12 -3.21
N VAL A 628 19.66 -5.06 -3.98
CA VAL A 628 18.32 -4.54 -4.26
C VAL A 628 17.75 -5.22 -5.50
N ASP A 629 16.47 -5.55 -5.48
CA ASP A 629 15.73 -6.12 -6.62
C ASP A 629 14.33 -5.48 -6.72
N MET A 630 14.09 -4.80 -7.83
CA MET A 630 12.84 -4.08 -8.09
C MET A 630 12.09 -4.69 -9.27
N THR A 631 10.82 -5.02 -9.05
CA THR A 631 9.93 -5.55 -10.08
C THR A 631 9.16 -4.41 -10.72
N ILE A 632 9.31 -4.29 -12.04
CA ILE A 632 8.80 -3.19 -12.85
C ILE A 632 7.77 -3.73 -13.87
N PRO A 633 6.51 -3.27 -13.85
CA PRO A 633 5.56 -3.53 -14.93
C PRO A 633 5.92 -2.72 -16.17
N ILE A 634 6.05 -3.41 -17.30
CA ILE A 634 6.54 -2.84 -18.57
C ILE A 634 5.56 -2.99 -19.73
N GLY A 635 4.47 -3.74 -19.53
CA GLY A 635 3.39 -3.86 -20.51
C GLY A 635 2.37 -4.93 -20.12
N GLN A 636 1.58 -5.37 -21.09
CA GLN A 636 0.64 -6.49 -20.93
C GLN A 636 0.46 -7.20 -22.27
N VAL A 637 0.12 -8.49 -22.23
CA VAL A 637 -0.08 -9.31 -23.43
C VAL A 637 -1.37 -10.14 -23.33
N PRO A 638 -2.04 -10.43 -24.46
CA PRO A 638 -3.24 -11.24 -24.44
C PRO A 638 -2.94 -12.71 -24.12
N TYR A 639 -3.91 -13.39 -23.53
CA TYR A 639 -3.95 -14.84 -23.38
C TYR A 639 -5.40 -15.34 -23.47
N MET A 640 -5.59 -16.58 -23.93
CA MET A 640 -6.90 -17.23 -23.90
C MET A 640 -7.13 -17.82 -22.51
N SER A 641 -8.13 -17.34 -21.77
CA SER A 641 -8.39 -17.79 -20.40
C SER A 641 -8.96 -19.20 -20.36
N ASN A 642 -8.41 -20.04 -19.47
CA ASN A 642 -8.97 -21.36 -19.16
C ASN A 642 -10.16 -21.29 -18.18
N VAL A 643 -10.53 -20.09 -17.73
CA VAL A 643 -11.63 -19.85 -16.77
C VAL A 643 -12.80 -19.19 -17.47
N THR A 644 -12.57 -18.09 -18.20
CA THR A 644 -13.63 -17.35 -18.89
C THR A 644 -13.83 -17.78 -20.34
N PHE A 645 -12.89 -18.56 -20.90
CA PHE A 645 -12.90 -19.03 -22.29
C PHE A 645 -12.94 -17.91 -23.34
N VAL A 646 -12.48 -16.71 -22.97
CA VAL A 646 -12.29 -15.56 -23.85
C VAL A 646 -10.85 -15.05 -23.73
N GLU A 647 -10.47 -14.18 -24.65
CA GLU A 647 -9.19 -13.47 -24.57
C GLU A 647 -9.22 -12.47 -23.41
N GLU A 648 -8.23 -12.57 -22.54
CA GLU A 648 -7.96 -11.69 -21.41
C GLU A 648 -6.50 -11.19 -21.54
N VAL A 649 -6.03 -10.35 -20.61
CA VAL A 649 -4.64 -9.84 -20.63
C VAL A 649 -3.92 -10.14 -19.32
N VAL A 650 -2.62 -10.43 -19.42
CA VAL A 650 -1.72 -10.60 -18.27
C VAL A 650 -0.65 -9.51 -18.29
N PRO A 651 -0.29 -8.92 -17.14
CA PRO A 651 0.84 -8.00 -17.05
C PRO A 651 2.15 -8.67 -17.49
N VAL A 652 3.02 -7.88 -18.12
CA VAL A 652 4.42 -8.21 -18.37
C VAL A 652 5.26 -7.36 -17.43
N THR A 653 6.10 -8.03 -16.64
CA THR A 653 7.00 -7.39 -15.69
C THR A 653 8.43 -7.89 -15.91
N VAL A 654 9.39 -7.14 -15.39
CA VAL A 654 10.81 -7.53 -15.34
C VAL A 654 11.36 -7.19 -13.95
N SER A 655 12.24 -8.03 -13.42
CA SER A 655 12.98 -7.71 -12.20
C SER A 655 14.36 -7.16 -12.54
N VAL A 656 14.75 -6.10 -11.85
CA VAL A 656 16.02 -5.40 -12.03
C VAL A 656 16.82 -5.42 -10.74
N ILE A 657 18.02 -5.98 -10.80
CA ILE A 657 18.94 -6.09 -9.66
C ILE A 657 20.07 -5.07 -9.80
N ALA A 658 20.42 -4.39 -8.72
CA ALA A 658 21.64 -3.58 -8.59
C ALA A 658 22.41 -3.95 -7.32
N LYS A 659 23.67 -3.51 -7.23
CA LYS A 659 24.50 -3.69 -6.04
C LYS A 659 23.77 -3.22 -4.77
N ARG A 660 24.01 -3.90 -3.66
CA ARG A 660 23.54 -3.47 -2.33
C ARG A 660 23.98 -2.02 -2.04
N GLY A 661 23.03 -1.18 -1.63
CA GLY A 661 23.18 0.25 -1.37
C GLY A 661 22.79 1.17 -2.54
N CYS A 662 22.49 0.62 -3.72
CA CYS A 662 22.18 1.40 -4.93
C CYS A 662 20.69 1.65 -5.18
N ASP A 663 19.85 1.51 -4.17
CA ASP A 663 18.40 1.64 -4.29
C ASP A 663 17.97 3.02 -4.77
N PHE A 664 18.57 4.09 -4.22
CA PHE A 664 18.28 5.47 -4.63
C PHE A 664 18.66 5.75 -6.07
N MET A 665 19.77 5.17 -6.54
CA MET A 665 20.13 5.23 -7.96
C MET A 665 19.06 4.58 -8.84
N LEU A 666 18.54 3.41 -8.46
CA LEU A 666 17.44 2.78 -9.19
C LEU A 666 16.17 3.63 -9.18
N TRP A 667 15.79 4.22 -8.04
CA TRP A 667 14.64 5.14 -8.00
C TRP A 667 14.83 6.37 -8.90
N ASN A 668 16.03 6.95 -8.96
CA ASN A 668 16.34 8.02 -9.90
C ASN A 668 16.22 7.56 -11.36
N MET A 669 16.63 6.33 -11.68
CA MET A 669 16.42 5.75 -13.01
C MET A 669 14.94 5.60 -13.33
N TRP A 670 14.13 5.11 -12.39
CA TRP A 670 12.69 4.89 -12.60
C TRP A 670 11.92 6.19 -12.77
N GLU A 671 12.22 7.20 -11.95
CA GLU A 671 11.68 8.55 -12.10
C GLU A 671 12.00 9.11 -13.49
N LYS A 672 13.25 9.02 -13.93
CA LYS A 672 13.63 9.45 -15.28
C LYS A 672 12.91 8.67 -16.39
N LEU A 673 12.75 7.36 -16.26
CA LEU A 673 12.01 6.59 -17.27
C LEU A 673 10.52 6.95 -17.29
N ALA A 674 9.93 7.35 -16.17
CA ALA A 674 8.56 7.85 -16.11
C ALA A 674 8.45 9.23 -16.77
N ASP A 675 9.39 10.15 -16.51
CA ASP A 675 9.45 11.47 -17.15
C ASP A 675 9.56 11.38 -18.69
N GLU A 676 10.28 10.38 -19.20
CA GLU A 676 10.43 10.11 -20.64
C GLU A 676 9.24 9.30 -21.21
N GLY A 677 8.22 8.99 -20.40
CA GLY A 677 7.00 8.29 -20.81
C GLY A 677 7.17 6.78 -21.06
N VAL A 678 8.30 6.20 -20.66
CA VAL A 678 8.59 4.76 -20.79
C VAL A 678 7.82 3.96 -19.74
N LEU A 679 7.87 4.41 -18.49
CA LEU A 679 7.08 3.84 -17.39
C LEU A 679 5.80 4.65 -17.19
N LYS A 680 4.71 3.97 -16.82
CA LYS A 680 3.37 4.57 -16.73
C LYS A 680 2.68 4.23 -15.42
N THR A 681 1.75 5.07 -15.01
CA THR A 681 0.83 4.73 -13.92
C THR A 681 -0.03 3.54 -14.32
N ILE A 682 -0.10 2.56 -13.43
CA ILE A 682 -0.85 1.32 -13.60
C ILE A 682 -2.32 1.55 -13.25
N LYS A 683 -3.22 1.01 -14.06
CA LYS A 683 -4.67 1.00 -13.81
C LYS A 683 -5.04 -0.04 -12.77
N THR A 684 -6.14 0.19 -12.05
CA THR A 684 -6.77 -0.85 -11.23
C THR A 684 -7.68 -1.76 -12.06
N GLY A 685 -8.04 -2.92 -11.51
CA GLY A 685 -8.96 -3.85 -12.14
C GLY A 685 -8.29 -4.79 -13.16
N ARG A 686 -9.05 -5.22 -14.18
CA ARG A 686 -8.69 -6.35 -15.05
C ARG A 686 -7.44 -6.13 -15.91
N THR A 687 -7.15 -4.89 -16.28
CA THR A 687 -6.03 -4.52 -17.18
C THR A 687 -5.03 -3.61 -16.46
N ALA A 688 -3.73 -3.79 -16.68
CA ALA A 688 -2.68 -2.96 -16.07
C ALA A 688 -2.44 -1.64 -16.82
N PHE A 689 -2.65 -1.62 -18.14
CA PHE A 689 -2.36 -0.46 -19.01
C PHE A 689 -3.54 -0.06 -19.89
#